data_AF-D0TZT6-F1
#
_entry.id   AF-D0TZT6-F1
#
_cell.length_a   1.000
_cell.length_b   1.000
_cell.length_c   1.000
_cell.angle_alpha   90.00
_cell.angle_beta   90.00
_cell.angle_gamma   90.00
#
_symmetry.space_group_name_H-M   'P 1'
#
loop_
_entity.id
_entity.type
_entity.pdbx_description
1 polymer ?
#
loop_
_entity_poly.entity_id
_entity_poly.type
_entity_poly.pdbx_seq_one_letter_code
_entity_poly.pdbx_strand_id
1 'polypeptide(L)'
;MEMAHSPLCSRSRPVLVVRPATAATGFAQPIIRCRRFTRTRLLRCLVASADYSKRNPRRASTPKPKGAASRTYAPRPTVESSMKKIGQSGTDEGDLGTSNGKLSSEATEQTSNVEESSEVDFSGNVSSSVFLEGMDDAFEAETEEEVEQNQSPELSSESMDDDAIDRKLDEYRGKISALISSKPEPASVSSTHVQDRSIFGFHEQENSVVSFHEQDRSIVSVPKQSQPSSGVSGQNPTEEKTIISGQDVTEEAPEEITGKSIEREPLSRETEKVLFADDDPRIIKDEQYEPDIAPVQDDVDPQVLRRRLEELAEKNYLAGNKCFVFPEVVQADSVIDLYLNHSMSALASEPDILIKGAFNGWRWKKFTQKMHKSELTGDWWCCKLHIPKQAYRLDFVFFNGDTIYENNNHNDFVLQIESEINEHSFEDFLVEEKQRELERLAAEEAERKRQAEEERRKEEERAAMEADRAQAKAEVEMNKNKLQNLLNSASRYADNLWYIEPHTYKAGDRVKLFYNRSSRPLMHNTEIWMHGGYNNWSDGLSIAEKLIKSYEKDGDWWYADVTLPEGALVLDWVFADGPPGNARNYDNNGRQDFHAVVPNNISEDLFWVEEEHMIFKRLQKERKEREDADRRKSEITAKMKAGMKEKTMRDFLLSQKHIVYTEPLEVRAGTTVDVLYNPSNTVLNGKPEVWFRCSFNRWTHPSGPLPPQKMVNAENGSHLRATVRVPLDAYMMDFVFSESEEGGIYDNRNGMDYHIPVTDSVAKEPPMHIVHIAVEMAPIAKVGGLGDVVTSLSRAVQDLGHNVEVILPKYDCLNLSNVKDLHYRQSFTWGNTEIKVWFGKVEDVPVYFLEPQNGMFWVGCVYGRNDESRFGFFCHSALEFLRQNGSSPDIIHCHDWSSAPVAWLFKEQYAQNGLSNGRVVFTIHNLEFGAHHIGKAMARCDKATTVSYTYSREVSGHGAIAPHFSKFHGIRNGIDPDIWDPYSDNFIPVHYTSENVVEGKSAAKKALQQRLGLQQTDTPVVGIISRLTVQKGIHLIKHAIYRTLERNGQVVLLGSAPDHRIQGDFTNLASKLHGEYHGRVKLCLTYDEPLSHLIYAGADFILVPSMFEPCGLTQLTAMRYGSIPIVRKTGGLYDTVFDVDDDKDRAREQGLEPNGFSFEGADSNGVDYALDRAITTWYDARDWFHSLCKRVMEQDWTWNRPALDYMELYHSARKN
;
A
#
# COMPACT_ATOMS: atom_id res chain seq x y z
N MET A 1 -23.74 9.01 -54.42
CA MET A 1 -23.56 8.98 -55.88
C MET A 1 -22.22 8.32 -56.12
N GLU A 2 -22.17 7.21 -56.89
CA GLU A 2 -21.00 6.48 -57.44
C GLU A 2 -19.72 6.31 -56.54
N MET A 3 -19.32 5.13 -56.02
CA MET A 3 -19.06 3.76 -56.55
C MET A 3 -17.57 3.46 -56.85
N ALA A 4 -17.16 2.20 -56.57
CA ALA A 4 -15.94 1.49 -57.00
C ALA A 4 -14.57 1.98 -56.44
N HIS A 5 -13.48 1.18 -56.41
CA HIS A 5 -13.25 -0.26 -56.15
C HIS A 5 -11.75 -0.50 -55.88
N SER A 6 -11.37 -1.58 -55.18
CA SER A 6 -9.97 -2.01 -54.98
C SER A 6 -9.38 -2.79 -56.19
N PRO A 7 -8.05 -2.79 -56.39
CA PRO A 7 -7.35 -4.01 -56.82
C PRO A 7 -5.93 -4.22 -56.18
N LEU A 8 -5.22 -5.28 -56.62
CA LEU A 8 -3.98 -5.81 -56.02
C LEU A 8 -2.68 -5.58 -56.84
N CYS A 9 -1.53 -5.66 -56.14
CA CYS A 9 -0.17 -6.07 -56.54
C CYS A 9 0.35 -5.96 -58.01
N SER A 10 1.60 -5.49 -58.21
CA SER A 10 2.79 -6.40 -58.34
C SER A 10 4.14 -5.78 -58.80
N ARG A 11 5.24 -6.39 -58.33
CA ARG A 11 6.58 -6.65 -58.97
C ARG A 11 7.44 -5.55 -59.63
N SER A 12 8.72 -5.49 -59.22
CA SER A 12 9.89 -5.62 -60.11
C SER A 12 11.17 -6.07 -59.34
N ARG A 13 12.30 -6.27 -60.03
CA ARG A 13 13.54 -7.05 -59.66
C ARG A 13 14.80 -6.28 -60.17
N PRO A 14 16.09 -6.71 -60.07
CA PRO A 14 16.71 -8.06 -60.10
C PRO A 14 17.18 -8.52 -58.68
N VAL A 15 18.27 -9.26 -58.34
CA VAL A 15 19.50 -9.79 -58.99
C VAL A 15 19.84 -11.19 -58.40
N LEU A 16 20.94 -11.84 -58.80
CA LEU A 16 21.36 -13.19 -58.35
C LEU A 16 22.89 -13.42 -58.51
N VAL A 17 23.47 -14.39 -57.77
CA VAL A 17 24.53 -15.41 -58.12
C VAL A 17 25.20 -15.89 -56.79
N VAL A 18 25.20 -17.16 -56.32
CA VAL A 18 25.60 -18.50 -56.85
C VAL A 18 27.12 -18.79 -56.65
N ARG A 19 27.63 -19.91 -56.06
CA ARG A 19 27.04 -21.05 -55.28
C ARG A 19 28.15 -21.85 -54.45
N PRO A 20 28.22 -23.19 -54.20
CA PRO A 20 28.26 -23.77 -52.82
C PRO A 20 29.32 -24.89 -52.52
N ALA A 21 29.05 -25.73 -51.48
CA ALA A 21 29.50 -27.14 -51.23
C ALA A 21 30.80 -27.35 -50.36
N THR A 22 31.03 -28.43 -49.58
CA THR A 22 30.22 -29.63 -49.15
C THR A 22 30.74 -30.32 -47.85
N ALA A 23 29.97 -31.32 -47.37
CA ALA A 23 30.22 -32.48 -46.45
C ALA A 23 31.64 -33.13 -46.37
N ALA A 24 32.01 -34.06 -45.45
CA ALA A 24 31.52 -34.53 -44.12
C ALA A 24 32.44 -35.66 -43.53
N THR A 25 32.23 -36.12 -42.26
CA THR A 25 32.71 -37.39 -41.62
C THR A 25 34.24 -37.64 -41.45
N GLY A 26 34.78 -38.50 -40.56
CA GLY A 26 34.25 -39.26 -39.40
C GLY A 26 35.15 -40.42 -38.87
N PHE A 27 35.01 -40.80 -37.58
CA PHE A 27 35.34 -42.11 -36.90
C PHE A 27 36.78 -42.59 -36.49
N ALA A 28 36.80 -43.31 -35.35
CA ALA A 28 37.72 -44.36 -34.79
C ALA A 28 39.24 -44.06 -34.56
N GLN A 29 39.90 -44.35 -33.41
CA GLN A 29 40.08 -45.57 -32.56
C GLN A 29 40.98 -46.68 -33.15
N PRO A 30 41.66 -47.57 -32.35
CA PRO A 30 41.94 -47.60 -30.89
C PRO A 30 43.43 -47.93 -30.54
N ILE A 31 43.77 -48.22 -29.26
CA ILE A 31 44.50 -49.46 -28.77
C ILE A 31 44.91 -49.36 -27.27
N ILE A 32 45.06 -50.53 -26.62
CA ILE A 32 45.19 -50.74 -25.15
C ILE A 32 46.57 -51.31 -24.76
N ARG A 33 47.16 -50.85 -23.63
CA ARG A 33 47.82 -51.68 -22.54
C ARG A 33 48.66 -50.82 -21.56
N CYS A 34 49.05 -51.24 -20.34
CA CYS A 34 48.40 -52.04 -19.27
C CYS A 34 49.34 -52.20 -18.03
N ARG A 35 48.89 -51.85 -16.80
CA ARG A 35 49.47 -52.18 -15.45
C ARG A 35 50.90 -51.64 -15.16
N ARG A 36 51.26 -51.21 -13.93
CA ARG A 36 51.19 -51.92 -12.63
C ARG A 36 51.11 -50.99 -11.39
N PHE A 37 50.80 -51.60 -10.23
CA PHE A 37 50.92 -51.10 -8.84
C PHE A 37 52.38 -50.70 -8.47
N THR A 38 52.71 -49.98 -7.37
CA THR A 38 52.29 -50.17 -5.95
C THR A 38 52.51 -48.96 -5.01
N ARG A 39 51.63 -48.84 -3.99
CA ARG A 39 51.85 -48.52 -2.54
C ARG A 39 52.91 -47.44 -2.16
N THR A 40 52.60 -46.47 -1.29
CA THR A 40 52.18 -46.62 0.13
C THR A 40 51.46 -45.37 0.66
N ARG A 41 51.10 -45.31 1.96
CA ARG A 41 49.78 -45.71 2.52
C ARG A 41 49.61 -45.16 3.96
N LEU A 42 48.52 -44.41 4.20
CA LEU A 42 47.88 -44.09 5.50
C LEU A 42 48.64 -43.33 6.61
N LEU A 43 48.03 -42.24 7.08
CA LEU A 43 47.67 -42.07 8.50
C LEU A 43 46.46 -41.13 8.67
N ARG A 44 45.48 -41.56 9.47
CA ARG A 44 44.46 -40.71 10.15
C ARG A 44 45.10 -40.22 11.47
N CYS A 45 44.70 -39.17 12.17
CA CYS A 45 43.73 -38.06 12.05
C CYS A 45 43.98 -37.19 13.33
N LEU A 46 43.42 -35.98 13.47
CA LEU A 46 42.69 -35.56 14.70
C LEU A 46 42.21 -34.10 14.66
N VAL A 47 41.11 -33.85 15.37
CA VAL A 47 40.71 -32.54 15.89
C VAL A 47 41.36 -32.36 17.27
N ALA A 48 41.74 -31.13 17.64
CA ALA A 48 42.26 -30.82 18.97
C ALA A 48 41.29 -29.92 19.75
N SER A 49 40.91 -30.38 20.94
CA SER A 49 40.29 -29.60 22.01
C SER A 49 41.13 -29.76 23.27
N ALA A 50 40.95 -28.86 24.25
CA ALA A 50 41.76 -28.82 25.47
C ALA A 50 40.90 -28.36 26.66
N ASP A 51 41.10 -28.84 27.89
CA ASP A 51 41.76 -30.07 28.35
C ASP A 51 41.31 -30.33 29.81
N TYR A 52 41.21 -31.58 30.27
CA TYR A 52 41.30 -31.97 31.70
C TYR A 52 41.35 -33.51 31.87
N SER A 53 41.86 -33.98 33.01
CA SER A 53 42.57 -35.28 33.10
C SER A 53 41.83 -36.44 33.82
N LYS A 54 42.35 -37.65 33.60
CA LYS A 54 41.73 -38.96 33.96
C LYS A 54 42.23 -39.53 35.29
N ARG A 55 41.42 -40.39 35.96
CA ARG A 55 41.91 -41.62 36.64
C ARG A 55 40.81 -42.68 36.91
N ASN A 56 41.23 -43.96 36.84
CA ASN A 56 40.46 -45.22 36.93
C ASN A 56 39.57 -45.40 38.19
N PRO A 57 38.52 -46.27 38.18
CA PRO A 57 38.76 -47.69 38.55
C PRO A 57 37.87 -48.81 37.94
N ARG A 58 38.52 -49.98 37.76
CA ARG A 58 38.12 -51.41 37.93
C ARG A 58 36.64 -51.92 38.02
N ARG A 59 36.42 -52.98 37.22
CA ARG A 59 35.69 -54.28 37.47
C ARG A 59 34.19 -54.33 37.85
N ALA A 60 33.54 -55.35 37.30
CA ALA A 60 32.13 -55.72 37.47
C ALA A 60 31.78 -56.39 38.81
N SER A 61 30.50 -56.31 39.21
CA SER A 61 29.70 -57.47 39.66
C SER A 61 28.21 -57.14 39.82
N THR A 62 27.35 -58.12 39.58
CA THR A 62 26.05 -58.29 40.28
C THR A 62 26.26 -59.42 41.29
N PRO A 63 25.60 -59.45 42.48
CA PRO A 63 24.19 -59.88 42.56
C PRO A 63 23.32 -59.33 43.74
N LYS A 64 21.99 -59.45 43.58
CA LYS A 64 20.90 -59.94 44.50
C LYS A 64 21.09 -59.97 46.05
N PRO A 65 20.00 -60.13 46.85
CA PRO A 65 18.61 -59.61 46.74
C PRO A 65 18.01 -59.18 48.11
N LYS A 66 16.73 -58.74 48.15
CA LYS A 66 15.75 -59.06 49.23
C LYS A 66 14.31 -58.67 48.83
N GLY A 67 13.33 -59.45 49.30
CA GLY A 67 11.90 -59.10 49.32
C GLY A 67 11.38 -59.03 50.77
N ALA A 68 10.07 -59.02 51.07
CA ALA A 68 8.87 -59.12 50.23
C ALA A 68 7.62 -58.63 51.02
N ALA A 69 6.42 -58.80 50.41
CA ALA A 69 5.06 -58.66 50.99
C ALA A 69 4.50 -57.23 51.20
N SER A 70 3.20 -56.94 51.04
CA SER A 70 2.10 -57.65 50.32
C SER A 70 0.79 -56.82 50.31
N ARG A 71 -0.02 -56.86 49.22
CA ARG A 71 -1.47 -57.26 49.22
C ARG A 71 -2.24 -56.99 47.90
N THR A 72 -2.99 -58.02 47.46
CA THR A 72 -4.31 -58.04 46.76
C THR A 72 -4.67 -57.11 45.58
N TYR A 73 -4.76 -57.70 44.38
CA TYR A 73 -5.91 -57.84 43.45
C TYR A 73 -6.85 -56.65 43.07
N ALA A 74 -7.35 -56.72 41.82
CA ALA A 74 -8.24 -55.76 41.14
C ALA A 74 -9.77 -56.02 41.35
N PRO A 75 -10.66 -55.23 40.70
CA PRO A 75 -11.36 -55.78 39.53
C PRO A 75 -11.65 -54.79 38.37
N ARG A 76 -12.35 -55.27 37.33
CA ARG A 76 -12.91 -54.54 36.15
C ARG A 76 -14.47 -54.40 36.27
N PRO A 77 -15.19 -53.69 35.37
CA PRO A 77 -16.52 -53.10 35.67
C PRO A 77 -17.77 -53.92 35.29
N THR A 78 -18.92 -53.55 35.89
CA THR A 78 -20.32 -53.92 35.54
C THR A 78 -21.31 -53.03 36.35
N VAL A 79 -22.64 -53.24 36.30
CA VAL A 79 -23.64 -52.47 35.50
C VAL A 79 -25.04 -52.55 36.19
N GLU A 80 -26.09 -51.91 35.63
CA GLU A 80 -27.53 -51.89 36.05
C GLU A 80 -27.96 -50.90 37.16
N SER A 81 -29.23 -50.40 37.25
CA SER A 81 -30.30 -50.12 36.25
C SER A 81 -31.44 -49.24 36.87
N SER A 82 -32.46 -48.86 36.07
CA SER A 82 -33.85 -48.49 36.46
C SER A 82 -34.14 -47.09 37.07
N MET A 83 -35.29 -46.40 36.84
CA MET A 83 -36.36 -46.52 35.81
C MET A 83 -37.38 -45.32 35.83
N LYS A 84 -38.23 -45.25 34.77
CA LYS A 84 -39.51 -44.48 34.59
C LYS A 84 -39.44 -43.02 34.07
N LYS A 85 -40.34 -42.57 33.16
CA LYS A 85 -41.21 -43.25 32.14
C LYS A 85 -41.84 -42.18 31.20
N ILE A 86 -42.33 -42.60 30.02
CA ILE A 86 -43.27 -41.93 29.07
C ILE A 86 -42.63 -40.94 28.09
N GLY A 87 -43.00 -40.91 26.80
CA GLY A 87 -43.72 -41.97 26.06
C GLY A 87 -44.32 -41.57 24.69
N GLN A 88 -44.45 -42.59 23.82
CA GLN A 88 -45.13 -42.61 22.49
C GLN A 88 -44.50 -41.73 21.38
N SER A 89 -44.43 -42.09 20.08
CA SER A 89 -44.46 -43.36 19.29
C SER A 89 -44.29 -42.97 17.79
N GLY A 90 -43.84 -43.78 16.82
CA GLY A 90 -43.40 -45.20 16.71
C GLY A 90 -43.27 -45.60 15.21
N THR A 91 -43.01 -46.88 14.89
CA THR A 91 -43.05 -47.55 13.53
C THR A 91 -42.08 -47.02 12.43
N ASP A 92 -41.47 -47.83 11.52
CA ASP A 92 -41.44 -49.30 11.33
C ASP A 92 -40.19 -49.80 10.54
N GLU A 93 -39.98 -51.14 10.56
CA GLU A 93 -39.18 -52.11 9.75
C GLU A 93 -38.08 -51.65 8.74
N GLY A 94 -36.98 -52.38 8.48
CA GLY A 94 -36.44 -53.72 8.86
C GLY A 94 -35.11 -53.99 8.10
N ASP A 95 -34.42 -55.15 8.05
CA ASP A 95 -34.49 -56.45 8.75
C ASP A 95 -33.13 -57.24 8.61
N LEU A 96 -33.08 -58.42 7.94
CA LEU A 96 -31.97 -59.40 7.85
C LEU A 96 -31.30 -59.49 6.44
N GLY A 97 -30.12 -60.09 6.22
CA GLY A 97 -29.10 -60.65 7.13
C GLY A 97 -28.24 -61.80 6.54
N THR A 98 -27.27 -62.31 7.32
CA THR A 98 -26.54 -63.62 7.17
C THR A 98 -25.37 -63.78 6.16
N SER A 99 -24.66 -64.92 6.25
CA SER A 99 -23.27 -65.14 5.79
C SER A 99 -22.96 -66.58 5.31
N ASN A 100 -21.76 -66.78 4.70
CA ASN A 100 -21.18 -68.02 4.13
C ASN A 100 -21.81 -68.51 2.80
N GLY A 101 -21.11 -69.12 1.83
CA GLY A 101 -19.65 -69.28 1.62
C GLY A 101 -19.14 -70.71 1.37
N LYS A 102 -19.08 -71.19 0.10
CA LYS A 102 -18.28 -72.38 -0.32
C LYS A 102 -18.29 -72.68 -1.85
N LEU A 103 -17.30 -73.49 -2.31
CA LEU A 103 -17.20 -74.28 -3.58
C LEU A 103 -17.00 -73.45 -4.88
N SER A 104 -15.94 -73.59 -5.71
CA SER A 104 -15.35 -74.72 -6.50
C SER A 104 -16.00 -74.90 -7.89
N SER A 105 -15.33 -75.28 -9.00
CA SER A 105 -13.95 -75.79 -9.26
C SER A 105 -13.58 -75.76 -10.78
N GLU A 106 -12.26 -75.77 -11.09
CA GLU A 106 -11.61 -76.36 -12.30
C GLU A 106 -11.93 -75.76 -13.71
N ALA A 107 -11.10 -75.88 -14.76
CA ALA A 107 -9.80 -76.54 -15.04
C ALA A 107 -8.90 -75.61 -15.92
N THR A 108 -7.67 -75.88 -16.42
CA THR A 108 -6.91 -77.14 -16.62
C THR A 108 -5.38 -76.84 -16.73
N GLU A 109 -4.52 -77.58 -15.99
CA GLU A 109 -3.15 -78.09 -16.32
C GLU A 109 -2.00 -77.18 -16.86
N GLN A 110 -0.69 -77.43 -16.66
CA GLN A 110 0.06 -78.52 -15.99
C GLN A 110 1.48 -78.06 -15.51
N THR A 111 1.95 -78.60 -14.36
CA THR A 111 3.33 -79.02 -13.93
C THR A 111 4.64 -78.42 -14.55
N SER A 112 5.78 -78.25 -13.84
CA SER A 112 6.17 -78.50 -12.43
C SER A 112 7.66 -78.12 -12.11
N ASN A 113 8.01 -78.05 -10.81
CA ASN A 113 9.31 -78.40 -10.15
C ASN A 113 10.45 -77.37 -9.90
N VAL A 114 10.74 -77.20 -8.58
CA VAL A 114 12.03 -77.43 -7.86
C VAL A 114 13.22 -76.42 -7.94
N GLU A 115 13.49 -75.84 -6.75
CA GLU A 115 14.78 -75.48 -6.08
C GLU A 115 15.86 -74.50 -6.61
N GLU A 116 16.47 -73.85 -5.61
CA GLU A 116 17.81 -73.25 -5.52
C GLU A 116 18.18 -72.01 -6.37
N SER A 117 19.46 -71.64 -6.33
CA SER A 117 19.92 -70.26 -6.13
C SER A 117 21.24 -69.92 -6.85
N SER A 118 21.65 -68.65 -6.72
CA SER A 118 22.98 -68.08 -6.99
C SER A 118 23.35 -67.67 -8.44
N GLU A 119 24.05 -66.53 -8.51
CA GLU A 119 25.30 -66.24 -9.28
C GLU A 119 25.45 -66.68 -10.77
N VAL A 120 26.09 -65.95 -11.70
CA VAL A 120 26.50 -64.52 -11.87
C VAL A 120 27.10 -64.36 -13.30
N ASP A 121 27.48 -63.15 -13.73
CA ASP A 121 28.39 -62.81 -14.87
C ASP A 121 27.96 -62.85 -16.39
N PHE A 122 27.86 -61.63 -16.95
CA PHE A 122 28.56 -61.09 -18.14
C PHE A 122 28.55 -61.72 -19.58
N SER A 123 28.16 -60.85 -20.55
CA SER A 123 28.61 -60.73 -21.97
C SER A 123 28.24 -61.85 -22.99
N GLY A 124 28.07 -61.59 -24.30
CA GLY A 124 28.01 -60.32 -25.06
C GLY A 124 28.12 -60.49 -26.61
N ASN A 125 27.16 -59.95 -27.37
CA ASN A 125 27.10 -59.71 -28.85
C ASN A 125 27.06 -60.89 -29.87
N VAL A 126 26.28 -60.71 -30.95
CA VAL A 126 26.65 -60.81 -32.41
C VAL A 126 25.41 -60.62 -33.34
N SER A 127 25.53 -59.78 -34.39
CA SER A 127 24.99 -59.79 -35.81
C SER A 127 23.58 -60.36 -36.22
N SER A 128 22.95 -60.03 -37.38
CA SER A 128 23.12 -59.04 -38.49
C SER A 128 21.99 -59.11 -39.58
N SER A 129 22.21 -58.46 -40.76
CA SER A 129 21.42 -58.39 -42.04
C SER A 129 20.40 -57.22 -42.13
N VAL A 130 19.91 -56.72 -43.29
CA VAL A 130 19.86 -57.17 -44.72
C VAL A 130 20.17 -56.00 -45.71
N PHE A 131 20.22 -56.23 -47.03
CA PHE A 131 20.28 -55.25 -48.16
C PHE A 131 18.86 -54.68 -48.50
N LEU A 132 18.57 -53.77 -49.45
CA LEU A 132 18.90 -53.52 -50.88
C LEU A 132 18.54 -52.04 -51.28
N GLU A 133 18.60 -51.47 -52.51
CA GLU A 133 19.45 -51.50 -53.76
C GLU A 133 18.61 -50.83 -54.90
N GLY A 134 19.07 -50.12 -55.96
CA GLY A 134 20.37 -49.62 -56.45
C GLY A 134 20.20 -48.86 -57.83
N MET A 135 21.30 -48.46 -58.50
CA MET A 135 21.46 -48.07 -59.94
C MET A 135 20.89 -46.69 -60.45
N ASP A 136 21.52 -45.90 -61.35
CA ASP A 136 22.71 -46.04 -62.27
C ASP A 136 23.58 -44.73 -62.44
N ASP A 137 24.89 -44.90 -62.75
CA ASP A 137 25.87 -44.13 -63.63
C ASP A 137 26.05 -42.56 -63.66
N ALA A 138 27.24 -41.96 -63.96
CA ALA A 138 28.65 -42.41 -64.12
C ALA A 138 29.71 -41.25 -64.26
N PHE A 139 31.02 -41.54 -63.96
CA PHE A 139 32.28 -40.91 -64.49
C PHE A 139 32.69 -39.46 -64.02
N GLU A 140 33.94 -38.90 -64.06
CA GLU A 140 35.36 -39.27 -64.41
C GLU A 140 36.40 -38.21 -63.82
N ALA A 141 37.70 -38.23 -64.19
CA ALA A 141 38.75 -37.14 -64.19
C ALA A 141 39.93 -37.07 -63.13
N GLU A 142 41.00 -36.30 -63.47
CA GLU A 142 42.43 -36.27 -62.99
C GLU A 142 43.06 -34.83 -63.19
N THR A 143 44.27 -34.31 -62.79
CA THR A 143 45.49 -34.67 -61.98
C THR A 143 46.38 -33.40 -61.66
N GLU A 144 47.46 -33.53 -60.84
CA GLU A 144 48.77 -32.75 -60.79
C GLU A 144 48.83 -31.21 -60.47
N GLU A 145 49.91 -30.54 -59.96
CA GLU A 145 51.10 -30.87 -59.10
C GLU A 145 51.78 -29.56 -58.50
N GLU A 146 52.86 -29.68 -57.68
CA GLU A 146 53.83 -28.68 -57.13
C GLU A 146 53.33 -27.57 -56.12
N VAL A 147 53.87 -27.33 -54.90
CA VAL A 147 55.23 -27.04 -54.32
C VAL A 147 55.54 -25.51 -54.33
N GLU A 148 55.96 -24.80 -53.25
CA GLU A 148 57.13 -25.00 -52.36
C GLU A 148 57.12 -24.18 -51.01
N GLN A 149 57.67 -24.75 -49.91
CA GLN A 149 58.34 -24.15 -48.69
C GLN A 149 57.71 -22.96 -47.87
N ASN A 150 57.97 -22.72 -46.56
CA ASN A 150 58.86 -23.34 -45.56
C ASN A 150 58.43 -23.07 -44.07
N GLN A 151 58.75 -24.05 -43.19
CA GLN A 151 59.13 -23.94 -41.76
C GLN A 151 58.16 -23.49 -40.62
N SER A 152 58.47 -24.05 -39.43
CA SER A 152 57.76 -24.04 -38.13
C SER A 152 58.33 -22.94 -37.16
N PRO A 153 58.04 -22.83 -35.82
CA PRO A 153 57.80 -23.89 -34.82
C PRO A 153 56.80 -23.66 -33.64
N GLU A 154 56.52 -24.78 -32.96
CA GLU A 154 56.40 -25.07 -31.51
C GLU A 154 56.02 -24.03 -30.43
N LEU A 155 55.24 -24.55 -29.46
CA LEU A 155 55.35 -24.37 -27.99
C LEU A 155 55.70 -23.00 -27.39
N SER A 156 54.78 -22.44 -26.61
CA SER A 156 54.95 -22.28 -25.14
C SER A 156 53.70 -21.69 -24.47
N SER A 157 53.67 -21.73 -23.14
CA SER A 157 52.64 -21.10 -22.30
C SER A 157 53.20 -19.84 -21.65
N GLU A 158 52.53 -18.70 -21.81
CA GLU A 158 52.75 -17.53 -20.96
C GLU A 158 51.43 -17.06 -20.34
N SER A 159 51.45 -16.87 -19.02
CA SER A 159 50.40 -16.16 -18.27
C SER A 159 50.51 -14.66 -18.52
N MET A 160 49.40 -13.98 -18.78
CA MET A 160 49.41 -12.52 -18.80
C MET A 160 49.61 -11.98 -17.38
N ASP A 161 50.53 -11.04 -17.26
CA ASP A 161 51.10 -10.52 -16.01
C ASP A 161 50.26 -9.37 -15.44
N ASP A 162 49.70 -9.51 -14.23
CA ASP A 162 48.83 -8.51 -13.60
C ASP A 162 49.53 -7.15 -13.41
N ASP A 163 50.85 -7.15 -13.18
CA ASP A 163 51.69 -5.96 -13.07
C ASP A 163 51.65 -5.08 -14.34
N ALA A 164 51.22 -5.60 -15.49
CA ALA A 164 51.06 -4.83 -16.73
C ALA A 164 49.81 -3.92 -16.73
N ILE A 165 48.83 -4.20 -15.86
CA ILE A 165 47.60 -3.40 -15.71
C ILE A 165 47.84 -2.25 -14.72
N ASP A 166 48.42 -2.53 -13.55
CA ASP A 166 48.71 -1.49 -12.55
C ASP A 166 49.71 -0.45 -13.06
N ARG A 167 50.72 -0.87 -13.86
CA ARG A 167 51.63 0.07 -14.54
C ARG A 167 50.93 1.06 -15.48
N LYS A 168 49.75 0.73 -16.03
CA LYS A 168 48.91 1.68 -16.80
C LYS A 168 48.03 2.56 -15.91
N LEU A 169 47.57 2.06 -14.77
CA LEU A 169 46.77 2.83 -13.82
C LEU A 169 47.60 3.93 -13.13
N ASP A 170 48.85 3.64 -12.75
CA ASP A 170 49.73 4.65 -12.17
C ASP A 170 50.22 5.69 -13.20
N GLU A 171 50.36 5.31 -14.48
CA GLU A 171 50.62 6.29 -15.57
C GLU A 171 49.46 7.29 -15.74
N TYR A 172 48.23 6.90 -15.41
CA TYR A 172 47.06 7.79 -15.36
C TYR A 172 47.04 8.65 -14.09
N ARG A 173 47.34 8.06 -12.91
CA ARG A 173 47.42 8.81 -11.64
C ARG A 173 48.48 9.92 -11.69
N GLY A 174 49.66 9.65 -12.26
CA GLY A 174 50.71 10.65 -12.41
C GLY A 174 50.28 11.90 -13.21
N LYS A 175 49.44 11.71 -14.24
CA LYS A 175 48.91 12.79 -15.08
C LYS A 175 47.85 13.63 -14.36
N ILE A 176 47.09 13.04 -13.43
CA ILE A 176 46.09 13.75 -12.62
C ILE A 176 46.76 14.61 -11.55
N SER A 177 47.75 14.08 -10.82
CA SER A 177 48.48 14.85 -9.79
C SER A 177 49.20 16.09 -10.35
N ALA A 178 49.68 16.02 -11.61
CA ALA A 178 50.32 17.14 -12.29
C ALA A 178 49.38 18.34 -12.58
N LEU A 179 48.06 18.12 -12.61
CA LEU A 179 47.05 19.15 -12.90
C LEU A 179 46.54 19.91 -11.66
N ILE A 180 46.89 19.46 -10.44
CA ILE A 180 46.32 19.97 -9.18
C ILE A 180 47.25 20.97 -8.46
N SER A 181 48.50 21.11 -8.90
CA SER A 181 49.53 21.91 -8.21
C SER A 181 49.84 23.28 -8.84
N SER A 182 48.83 24.14 -8.98
CA SER A 182 49.01 25.55 -9.40
C SER A 182 48.12 26.53 -8.61
N LYS A 183 48.54 26.89 -7.39
CA LYS A 183 47.96 28.01 -6.62
C LYS A 183 48.35 29.38 -7.21
N PRO A 184 47.46 30.37 -7.11
CA PRO A 184 47.80 31.76 -6.82
C PRO A 184 47.35 32.18 -5.40
N GLU A 185 47.98 33.23 -4.84
CA GLU A 185 47.63 33.85 -3.55
C GLU A 185 47.08 35.30 -3.73
N PRO A 186 46.46 35.94 -2.71
CA PRO A 186 45.39 36.93 -2.94
C PRO A 186 45.77 38.43 -2.85
N ALA A 187 45.19 39.26 -3.73
CA ALA A 187 45.08 40.75 -3.69
C ALA A 187 44.18 41.30 -4.84
N SER A 188 43.62 42.52 -4.87
CA SER A 188 43.06 43.40 -3.81
C SER A 188 42.25 44.61 -4.40
N VAL A 189 41.27 45.13 -3.64
CA VAL A 189 40.75 46.54 -3.59
C VAL A 189 40.61 47.41 -4.88
N SER A 190 39.36 47.50 -5.39
CA SER A 190 38.63 48.72 -5.85
C SER A 190 38.95 49.53 -7.15
N SER A 191 37.90 50.23 -7.61
CA SER A 191 37.84 51.46 -8.44
C SER A 191 37.78 51.37 -10.00
N THR A 192 36.58 51.66 -10.52
CA THR A 192 36.21 52.50 -11.70
C THR A 192 37.30 52.94 -12.69
N HIS A 193 37.11 52.84 -14.03
CA HIS A 193 36.26 53.80 -14.78
C HIS A 193 36.09 53.47 -16.30
N VAL A 194 34.99 53.99 -16.88
CA VAL A 194 34.85 54.62 -18.23
C VAL A 194 34.84 53.78 -19.54
N GLN A 195 34.00 54.27 -20.46
CA GLN A 195 33.76 53.89 -21.87
C GLN A 195 35.02 54.24 -22.76
N ASP A 196 35.14 53.98 -24.07
CA ASP A 196 34.12 53.96 -25.11
C ASP A 196 34.60 53.32 -26.45
N ARG A 197 33.59 52.96 -27.26
CA ARG A 197 33.50 52.73 -28.73
C ARG A 197 34.70 52.71 -29.69
N SER A 198 34.60 51.75 -30.61
CA SER A 198 34.81 51.88 -32.09
C SER A 198 34.12 50.67 -32.79
N ILE A 199 33.75 50.59 -34.09
CA ILE A 199 33.43 51.50 -35.23
C ILE A 199 32.70 50.62 -36.29
N PHE A 200 31.88 51.06 -37.27
CA PHE A 200 31.55 52.41 -37.76
C PHE A 200 30.07 52.80 -37.47
N GLY A 201 29.04 52.90 -38.32
CA GLY A 201 28.83 52.75 -39.79
C GLY A 201 28.71 51.30 -40.28
N PHE A 202 27.91 50.95 -41.31
CA PHE A 202 26.99 51.67 -42.25
C PHE A 202 25.98 50.66 -42.85
N HIS A 203 25.06 50.85 -43.82
CA HIS A 203 24.45 51.88 -44.73
C HIS A 203 23.07 51.22 -45.13
N GLU A 204 21.95 51.82 -45.59
CA GLU A 204 21.42 53.20 -45.75
C GLU A 204 19.88 53.11 -46.08
N GLN A 205 19.18 54.25 -46.21
CA GLN A 205 17.86 54.48 -46.85
C GLN A 205 16.57 53.88 -46.24
N GLU A 206 15.45 54.61 -46.10
CA GLU A 206 15.24 56.08 -46.11
C GLU A 206 13.83 56.45 -45.58
N ASN A 207 13.68 57.64 -44.97
CA ASN A 207 12.45 58.47 -44.87
C ASN A 207 11.13 57.88 -44.25
N SER A 208 10.25 58.60 -43.54
CA SER A 208 10.20 59.95 -42.90
C SER A 208 8.82 60.04 -42.16
N VAL A 209 8.47 60.90 -41.19
CA VAL A 209 9.14 61.92 -40.35
C VAL A 209 8.18 62.29 -39.17
N VAL A 210 8.55 63.26 -38.30
CA VAL A 210 7.79 63.90 -37.18
C VAL A 210 7.83 63.19 -35.81
N SER A 211 8.03 64.01 -34.78
CA SER A 211 8.02 63.75 -33.33
C SER A 211 6.63 63.91 -32.69
N PHE A 212 6.45 63.55 -31.41
CA PHE A 212 6.07 64.53 -30.37
C PHE A 212 6.05 63.88 -28.98
N HIS A 213 6.35 64.67 -27.94
CA HIS A 213 6.11 64.29 -26.54
C HIS A 213 5.74 65.53 -25.72
N GLU A 214 4.61 66.18 -26.05
CA GLU A 214 4.09 67.28 -25.26
C GLU A 214 2.55 67.46 -25.35
N GLN A 215 1.98 67.69 -24.17
CA GLN A 215 0.72 68.27 -23.70
C GLN A 215 -0.44 68.74 -24.64
N ASP A 216 -1.65 68.56 -24.08
CA ASP A 216 -2.79 69.52 -23.98
C ASP A 216 -4.06 69.30 -24.86
N ARG A 217 -5.22 69.59 -24.25
CA ARG A 217 -6.61 69.74 -24.80
C ARG A 217 -7.31 68.50 -25.42
N SER A 218 -8.66 68.40 -25.40
CA SER A 218 -9.68 69.04 -24.55
C SER A 218 -11.09 68.43 -24.75
N ILE A 219 -11.90 68.41 -23.69
CA ILE A 219 -13.34 68.75 -23.60
C ILE A 219 -14.28 68.38 -24.78
N VAL A 220 -15.31 67.56 -24.49
CA VAL A 220 -16.77 67.69 -24.83
C VAL A 220 -17.40 66.33 -24.48
N SER A 221 -18.23 66.11 -23.45
CA SER A 221 -19.45 66.75 -22.91
C SER A 221 -20.78 66.27 -23.56
N VAL A 222 -21.40 65.29 -22.89
CA VAL A 222 -22.84 64.90 -22.79
C VAL A 222 -23.92 65.65 -23.61
N PRO A 223 -24.94 64.93 -24.09
CA PRO A 223 -26.21 64.82 -23.32
C PRO A 223 -26.63 63.34 -23.10
N LYS A 224 -27.42 62.94 -22.08
CA LYS A 224 -28.84 63.28 -21.74
C LYS A 224 -29.79 63.01 -22.93
N GLN A 225 -31.01 62.50 -22.77
CA GLN A 225 -32.00 62.55 -21.67
C GLN A 225 -32.61 61.13 -21.44
N SER A 226 -33.55 60.81 -20.53
CA SER A 226 -34.55 61.65 -19.84
C SER A 226 -35.06 61.03 -18.51
N GLN A 227 -35.60 61.87 -17.63
CA GLN A 227 -36.75 61.51 -16.76
C GLN A 227 -38.03 62.01 -17.45
N PRO A 228 -39.23 61.54 -17.08
CA PRO A 228 -40.00 62.34 -16.12
C PRO A 228 -40.91 61.57 -15.13
N SER A 229 -41.15 62.22 -13.99
CA SER A 229 -42.43 62.33 -13.24
C SER A 229 -43.19 61.11 -12.67
N SER A 230 -43.62 61.29 -11.42
CA SER A 230 -44.82 60.74 -10.74
C SER A 230 -44.92 59.21 -10.49
N GLY A 231 -45.43 58.73 -9.34
CA GLY A 231 -45.87 59.44 -8.12
C GLY A 231 -47.31 59.15 -7.68
N VAL A 232 -47.62 57.88 -7.41
CA VAL A 232 -48.90 57.32 -6.90
C VAL A 232 -48.46 56.09 -6.07
N SER A 233 -48.62 55.97 -4.74
CA SER A 233 -49.76 56.08 -3.80
C SER A 233 -50.72 54.88 -3.82
N GLY A 234 -51.14 54.41 -2.63
CA GLY A 234 -51.80 53.10 -2.40
C GLY A 234 -50.77 52.06 -1.93
N GLN A 235 -50.76 51.56 -0.69
CA GLN A 235 -51.81 50.95 0.16
C GLN A 235 -52.35 49.62 -0.36
N ASN A 236 -52.28 48.61 0.52
CA ASN A 236 -53.05 47.36 0.42
C ASN A 236 -54.55 47.67 0.39
N PRO A 237 -55.32 46.87 -0.37
CA PRO A 237 -56.40 46.08 0.24
C PRO A 237 -55.99 44.59 0.35
N THR A 238 -56.40 43.72 1.28
CA THR A 238 -57.71 43.40 1.91
C THR A 238 -58.81 43.14 0.87
N GLU A 239 -59.53 42.03 0.84
CA GLU A 239 -59.60 40.80 1.65
C GLU A 239 -60.26 39.74 0.74
N GLU A 240 -60.23 38.45 1.09
CA GLU A 240 -61.46 37.68 1.33
C GLU A 240 -61.19 36.23 1.77
N LYS A 241 -62.21 35.62 2.39
CA LYS A 241 -62.27 34.21 2.80
C LYS A 241 -63.03 33.41 1.73
N THR A 242 -63.01 32.07 1.81
CA THR A 242 -64.26 31.28 2.01
C THR A 242 -63.98 29.76 2.12
N ILE A 243 -64.28 29.22 3.31
CA ILE A 243 -65.04 27.99 3.65
C ILE A 243 -65.02 26.78 2.68
N ILE A 244 -64.72 25.59 3.22
CA ILE A 244 -65.51 24.31 3.24
C ILE A 244 -64.59 23.15 3.69
N SER A 245 -65.03 22.09 4.40
CA SER A 245 -65.68 21.95 5.72
C SER A 245 -65.96 20.45 5.99
N GLY A 246 -65.68 19.92 7.19
CA GLY A 246 -65.91 18.53 7.62
C GLY A 246 -64.66 17.94 8.29
N GLN A 247 -64.63 17.40 9.52
CA GLN A 247 -65.55 16.52 10.29
C GLN A 247 -65.66 15.10 9.70
N ASP A 248 -65.58 14.00 10.47
CA ASP A 248 -65.72 13.87 11.94
C ASP A 248 -65.11 12.52 12.48
N VAL A 249 -64.77 12.46 13.80
CA VAL A 249 -65.19 11.45 14.84
C VAL A 249 -65.02 9.92 14.59
N THR A 250 -64.60 9.03 15.51
CA THR A 250 -64.05 9.03 16.90
C THR A 250 -63.39 7.67 17.29
N GLU A 251 -62.69 7.62 18.46
CA GLU A 251 -62.67 6.54 19.52
C GLU A 251 -62.30 5.07 19.17
N GLU A 252 -61.83 4.19 20.07
CA GLU A 252 -61.62 4.24 21.54
C GLU A 252 -60.40 3.36 21.99
N ALA A 253 -60.08 3.35 23.30
CA ALA A 253 -59.01 2.56 23.94
C ALA A 253 -59.63 1.53 24.96
N PRO A 254 -59.10 1.12 26.15
CA PRO A 254 -57.83 1.39 26.88
C PRO A 254 -57.17 0.15 27.57
N GLU A 255 -56.46 0.39 28.70
CA GLU A 255 -55.69 -0.46 29.65
C GLU A 255 -54.16 -0.45 29.38
N GLU A 256 -53.34 0.46 29.94
CA GLU A 256 -53.05 0.82 31.36
C GLU A 256 -52.58 -0.38 32.22
N ILE A 257 -51.50 -0.29 33.01
CA ILE A 257 -51.37 0.55 34.22
C ILE A 257 -50.05 1.36 34.32
N THR A 258 -50.19 2.57 34.88
CA THR A 258 -49.19 3.61 35.29
C THR A 258 -47.98 3.11 36.11
N GLY A 259 -46.89 3.85 36.35
CA GLY A 259 -46.49 5.27 36.15
C GLY A 259 -45.39 5.60 37.20
N LYS A 260 -44.66 6.73 37.27
CA LYS A 260 -44.55 8.08 36.64
C LYS A 260 -43.10 8.58 36.93
N SER A 261 -42.48 9.70 36.55
CA SER A 261 -42.64 10.90 35.67
C SER A 261 -41.17 11.47 35.55
N ILE A 262 -40.78 12.73 35.24
CA ILE A 262 -41.38 14.06 35.00
C ILE A 262 -40.43 14.83 34.06
N GLU A 263 -40.78 15.94 33.43
CA GLU A 263 -41.65 16.05 32.23
C GLU A 263 -40.98 17.16 31.31
N ARG A 264 -41.63 17.73 30.28
CA ARG A 264 -41.07 18.81 29.40
C ARG A 264 -42.17 19.78 28.93
N GLU A 265 -41.86 21.07 28.77
CA GLU A 265 -42.70 22.14 28.18
C GLU A 265 -41.83 23.21 27.43
N PRO A 266 -42.37 24.06 26.53
CA PRO A 266 -41.65 24.51 25.31
C PRO A 266 -41.77 26.02 24.91
N LEU A 267 -41.40 26.34 23.65
CA LEU A 267 -41.43 27.65 22.94
C LEU A 267 -40.34 28.67 23.38
N SER A 268 -39.98 29.71 22.62
CA SER A 268 -40.53 30.31 21.37
C SER A 268 -39.44 30.74 20.35
N ARG A 269 -39.86 31.30 19.19
CA ARG A 269 -39.01 32.03 18.21
C ARG A 269 -39.23 33.53 18.34
N GLU A 270 -38.18 34.33 18.18
CA GLU A 270 -38.23 35.65 17.53
C GLU A 270 -37.01 35.85 16.62
N THR A 271 -37.03 36.88 15.77
CA THR A 271 -36.07 37.11 14.67
C THR A 271 -35.52 38.53 14.67
N GLU A 272 -34.24 38.71 14.37
CA GLU A 272 -33.80 39.97 13.75
C GLU A 272 -32.63 39.76 12.76
N LYS A 273 -32.30 40.81 12.00
CA LYS A 273 -31.50 40.72 10.76
C LYS A 273 -30.06 41.17 10.96
N VAL A 274 -29.12 40.44 10.36
CA VAL A 274 -27.76 40.94 10.12
C VAL A 274 -27.75 41.82 8.86
N LEU A 275 -27.06 42.96 8.93
CA LEU A 275 -26.65 43.77 7.78
C LEU A 275 -25.13 43.66 7.61
N PHE A 276 -24.68 43.61 6.36
CA PHE A 276 -23.25 43.66 6.03
C PHE A 276 -22.75 45.10 6.04
N ALA A 277 -21.49 45.27 6.45
CA ALA A 277 -20.65 46.41 6.13
C ALA A 277 -19.21 45.91 5.99
N ASP A 278 -18.55 46.24 4.88
CA ASP A 278 -17.14 45.92 4.64
C ASP A 278 -16.22 46.89 5.41
N ASP A 279 -15.05 46.43 5.86
CA ASP A 279 -13.85 47.28 5.94
C ASP A 279 -12.57 46.42 5.90
N ASP A 280 -11.51 46.96 5.30
CA ASP A 280 -10.22 46.27 5.02
C ASP A 280 -9.06 46.95 5.81
N PRO A 281 -7.78 46.54 5.65
CA PRO A 281 -7.06 45.80 6.66
C PRO A 281 -6.13 46.70 7.49
N ARG A 282 -6.13 46.56 8.83
CA ARG A 282 -5.25 47.34 9.71
C ARG A 282 -4.55 46.51 10.78
N ILE A 283 -3.26 46.27 10.51
CA ILE A 283 -2.12 46.08 11.44
C ILE A 283 -2.52 45.94 12.92
N ILE A 284 -2.48 44.70 13.42
CA ILE A 284 -2.61 44.42 14.85
C ILE A 284 -1.38 44.99 15.59
N LYS A 285 -1.65 45.71 16.67
CA LYS A 285 -0.68 45.95 17.76
C LYS A 285 -1.05 45.04 18.92
N ASP A 286 -0.06 44.64 19.71
CA ASP A 286 -0.31 43.96 20.99
C ASP A 286 -1.11 44.88 21.93
N GLU A 287 -2.30 44.45 22.35
CA GLU A 287 -3.05 45.09 23.42
C GLU A 287 -2.59 44.57 24.77
N GLN A 288 -2.36 45.47 25.72
CA GLN A 288 -1.93 45.11 27.08
C GLN A 288 -3.15 44.64 27.90
N TYR A 289 -3.09 43.41 28.41
CA TYR A 289 -4.17 42.79 29.16
C TYR A 289 -4.09 43.19 30.64
N GLU A 290 -4.82 44.24 31.05
CA GLU A 290 -5.06 44.53 32.47
C GLU A 290 -6.24 43.68 32.98
N PRO A 291 -6.05 42.80 33.99
CA PRO A 291 -7.15 42.07 34.61
C PRO A 291 -7.82 42.92 35.71
N ASP A 292 -9.15 42.96 35.73
CA ASP A 292 -9.92 43.51 36.85
C ASP A 292 -9.69 42.68 38.13
N ILE A 293 -8.96 43.24 39.10
CA ILE A 293 -8.71 42.62 40.41
C ILE A 293 -9.75 43.10 41.41
N ALA A 294 -10.65 42.20 41.84
CA ALA A 294 -11.55 42.47 42.95
C ALA A 294 -10.75 42.59 44.28
N PRO A 295 -11.00 43.60 45.12
CA PRO A 295 -10.20 43.84 46.31
C PRO A 295 -10.51 42.85 47.43
N VAL A 296 -9.59 41.92 47.70
CA VAL A 296 -9.54 41.19 48.97
C VAL A 296 -8.94 42.12 50.02
N GLN A 297 -9.67 42.34 51.12
CA GLN A 297 -9.20 43.16 52.23
C GLN A 297 -8.37 42.31 53.20
N ASP A 298 -7.18 42.81 53.57
CA ASP A 298 -6.49 42.43 54.80
C ASP A 298 -6.27 43.70 55.64
N ASP A 299 -6.69 43.66 56.90
CA ASP A 299 -7.02 44.86 57.70
C ASP A 299 -5.79 45.45 58.41
N VAL A 300 -4.76 45.82 57.64
CA VAL A 300 -3.46 46.31 58.14
C VAL A 300 -3.42 47.84 58.15
N ASP A 301 -3.23 48.43 59.34
CA ASP A 301 -3.02 49.88 59.51
C ASP A 301 -1.83 50.37 58.63
N PRO A 302 -2.07 51.32 57.69
CA PRO A 302 -1.02 51.86 56.83
C PRO A 302 0.19 52.44 57.58
N GLN A 303 0.03 52.93 58.81
CA GLN A 303 1.14 53.44 59.63
C GLN A 303 2.00 52.30 60.19
N VAL A 304 1.38 51.17 60.55
CA VAL A 304 2.08 49.96 61.01
C VAL A 304 2.80 49.29 59.83
N LEU A 305 2.14 49.20 58.67
CA LEU A 305 2.76 48.73 57.42
C LEU A 305 3.96 49.59 57.04
N ARG A 306 3.82 50.92 57.03
CA ARG A 306 4.91 51.85 56.71
C ARG A 306 6.10 51.65 57.66
N ARG A 307 5.87 51.61 58.97
CA ARG A 307 6.94 51.38 59.96
C ARG A 307 7.65 50.05 59.70
N ARG A 308 6.91 48.97 59.43
CA ARG A 308 7.52 47.66 59.14
C ARG A 308 8.35 47.67 57.85
N LEU A 309 7.92 48.41 56.82
CA LEU A 309 8.71 48.60 55.60
C LEU A 309 9.97 49.46 55.84
N GLU A 310 9.89 50.48 56.69
CA GLU A 310 11.05 51.30 57.10
C GLU A 310 12.05 50.45 57.93
N GLU A 311 11.57 49.64 58.88
CA GLU A 311 12.39 48.67 59.64
C GLU A 311 13.05 47.61 58.73
N LEU A 312 12.32 47.11 57.72
CA LEU A 312 12.87 46.17 56.73
C LEU A 312 13.91 46.83 55.80
N ALA A 313 13.68 48.07 55.38
CA ALA A 313 14.61 48.83 54.57
C ALA A 313 15.92 49.11 55.32
N GLU A 314 15.85 49.54 56.59
CA GLU A 314 17.04 49.76 57.44
C GLU A 314 17.78 48.44 57.72
N LYS A 315 17.06 47.36 58.09
CA LYS A 315 17.62 46.02 58.30
C LYS A 315 18.38 45.50 57.08
N ASN A 316 17.82 45.66 55.88
CA ASN A 316 18.47 45.22 54.64
C ASN A 316 19.65 46.11 54.24
N TYR A 317 19.53 47.44 54.41
CA TYR A 317 20.61 48.39 54.20
C TYR A 317 21.83 48.07 55.08
N LEU A 318 21.61 47.86 56.39
CA LEU A 318 22.66 47.49 57.35
C LEU A 318 23.26 46.09 57.09
N ALA A 319 22.50 45.17 56.50
CA ALA A 319 22.99 43.85 56.08
C ALA A 319 23.78 43.88 54.77
N GLY A 320 23.77 45.00 54.02
CA GLY A 320 24.37 45.10 52.68
C GLY A 320 23.50 44.55 51.55
N ASN A 321 22.24 44.19 51.82
CA ASN A 321 21.32 43.63 50.84
C ASN A 321 20.83 44.71 49.86
N LYS A 322 21.13 44.53 48.57
CA LYS A 322 20.71 45.48 47.51
C LYS A 322 19.20 45.50 47.29
N CYS A 323 18.47 44.42 47.60
CA CYS A 323 17.04 44.32 47.39
C CYS A 323 16.33 43.57 48.53
N PHE A 324 15.02 43.76 48.66
CA PHE A 324 14.12 42.97 49.51
C PHE A 324 12.70 42.93 48.92
N VAL A 325 11.82 42.12 49.51
CA VAL A 325 10.40 42.04 49.13
C VAL A 325 9.49 42.22 50.35
N PHE A 326 8.26 42.63 50.09
CA PHE A 326 7.15 42.58 51.03
C PHE A 326 5.91 41.92 50.40
N PRO A 327 5.24 40.95 51.06
CA PRO A 327 5.62 40.33 52.34
C PRO A 327 6.97 39.59 52.30
N GLU A 328 7.58 39.35 53.47
CA GLU A 328 8.87 38.64 53.59
C GLU A 328 8.78 37.17 53.15
N VAL A 329 7.57 36.59 53.16
CA VAL A 329 7.25 35.26 52.63
C VAL A 329 6.39 35.45 51.39
N VAL A 330 6.86 34.97 50.24
CA VAL A 330 6.17 35.12 48.97
C VAL A 330 5.39 33.85 48.66
N GLN A 331 4.09 33.98 48.45
CA GLN A 331 3.20 32.87 48.14
C GLN A 331 2.75 32.94 46.68
N ALA A 332 2.49 31.79 46.07
CA ALA A 332 1.92 31.74 44.72
C ALA A 332 0.48 32.32 44.70
N ASP A 333 0.07 32.86 43.55
CA ASP A 333 -1.22 33.53 43.35
C ASP A 333 -1.42 34.84 44.15
N SER A 334 -0.32 35.51 44.52
CA SER A 334 -0.31 36.74 45.34
C SER A 334 0.23 37.96 44.58
N VAL A 335 0.31 39.13 45.25
CA VAL A 335 1.00 40.32 44.75
C VAL A 335 2.03 40.76 45.78
N ILE A 336 3.26 41.04 45.33
CA ILE A 336 4.36 41.52 46.18
C ILE A 336 4.82 42.93 45.77
N ASP A 337 5.31 43.68 46.74
CA ASP A 337 6.11 44.88 46.53
C ASP A 337 7.60 44.50 46.60
N LEU A 338 8.33 44.65 45.49
CA LEU A 338 9.75 44.31 45.35
C LEU A 338 10.60 45.59 45.34
N TYR A 339 11.57 45.69 46.23
CA TYR A 339 12.37 46.90 46.49
C TYR A 339 13.85 46.72 46.11
N LEU A 340 14.45 47.72 45.45
CA LEU A 340 15.87 47.85 45.14
C LEU A 340 16.43 49.13 45.78
N ASN A 341 17.61 49.05 46.41
CA ASN A 341 18.37 50.23 46.79
C ASN A 341 19.23 50.70 45.61
N HIS A 342 18.75 51.74 44.93
CA HIS A 342 19.38 52.29 43.73
C HIS A 342 20.82 52.74 44.01
N SER A 343 21.05 53.48 45.10
CA SER A 343 22.38 53.99 45.48
C SER A 343 23.41 52.92 45.88
N MET A 344 22.98 51.68 46.15
CA MET A 344 23.86 50.52 46.42
C MET A 344 24.04 49.59 45.20
N SER A 345 23.44 49.94 44.06
CA SER A 345 23.45 49.14 42.84
C SER A 345 24.44 49.67 41.79
N ALA A 346 24.77 48.83 40.81
CA ALA A 346 25.48 49.24 39.60
C ALA A 346 24.71 50.25 38.73
N LEU A 347 23.44 50.52 39.06
CA LEU A 347 22.54 51.44 38.36
C LEU A 347 22.46 52.83 39.01
N ALA A 348 23.24 53.11 40.07
CA ALA A 348 23.12 54.33 40.89
C ALA A 348 23.24 55.70 40.16
N SER A 349 23.63 55.71 38.88
CA SER A 349 23.70 56.88 38.00
C SER A 349 22.51 57.03 37.05
N GLU A 350 21.63 56.01 36.96
CA GLU A 350 20.69 55.85 35.87
C GLU A 350 19.32 56.47 36.18
N PRO A 351 18.70 57.20 35.24
CA PRO A 351 17.44 57.92 35.51
C PRO A 351 16.21 57.01 35.56
N ASP A 352 16.27 55.86 34.87
CA ASP A 352 15.18 54.91 34.72
C ASP A 352 15.68 53.50 35.02
N ILE A 353 14.97 52.79 35.90
CA ILE A 353 15.28 51.41 36.30
C ILE A 353 14.13 50.51 35.87
N LEU A 354 14.46 49.42 35.17
CA LEU A 354 13.54 48.35 34.80
C LEU A 354 13.94 47.08 35.57
N ILE A 355 12.94 46.34 36.07
CA ILE A 355 13.11 44.94 36.47
C ILE A 355 12.68 44.06 35.30
N LYS A 356 13.52 43.08 34.94
CA LYS A 356 13.24 42.05 33.95
C LYS A 356 13.38 40.70 34.62
N GLY A 357 12.34 39.88 34.54
CA GLY A 357 12.30 38.61 35.25
C GLY A 357 11.32 37.63 34.63
N ALA A 358 11.27 36.45 35.23
CA ALA A 358 10.48 35.33 34.78
C ALA A 358 10.41 34.28 35.90
N PHE A 359 9.46 33.36 35.82
CA PHE A 359 9.25 32.36 36.85
C PHE A 359 9.89 31.02 36.47
N ASN A 360 10.20 30.22 37.48
CA ASN A 360 10.66 28.84 37.39
C ASN A 360 11.90 28.67 36.47
N GLY A 361 12.95 29.45 36.70
CA GLY A 361 14.22 29.35 35.96
C GLY A 361 14.17 29.94 34.55
N TRP A 362 13.54 31.10 34.38
CA TRP A 362 13.28 31.74 33.09
C TRP A 362 12.36 30.96 32.12
N ARG A 363 11.70 29.90 32.60
CA ARG A 363 10.85 29.01 31.79
C ARG A 363 9.40 29.48 31.67
N TRP A 364 8.90 30.29 32.62
CA TRP A 364 7.48 30.68 32.71
C TRP A 364 7.28 32.19 32.75
N LYS A 365 6.22 32.69 32.09
CA LYS A 365 5.71 34.08 32.09
C LYS A 365 6.79 35.16 32.32
N LYS A 366 7.59 35.40 31.27
CA LYS A 366 8.59 36.48 31.22
C LYS A 366 7.90 37.85 31.29
N PHE A 367 8.46 38.78 32.06
CA PHE A 367 7.95 40.15 32.23
C PHE A 367 9.07 41.19 32.20
N THR A 368 8.71 42.45 32.01
CA THR A 368 9.59 43.61 32.20
C THR A 368 8.74 44.78 32.68
N GLN A 369 9.07 45.31 33.86
CA GLN A 369 8.27 46.32 34.55
C GLN A 369 9.18 47.48 35.01
N LYS A 370 8.65 48.69 35.07
CA LYS A 370 9.40 49.87 35.53
C LYS A 370 9.37 49.99 37.05
N MET A 371 10.51 50.28 37.66
CA MET A 371 10.61 50.59 39.08
C MET A 371 10.23 52.05 39.32
N HIS A 372 9.61 52.35 40.45
CA HIS A 372 9.22 53.68 40.89
C HIS A 372 9.91 54.03 42.21
N LYS A 373 10.43 55.26 42.37
CA LYS A 373 11.05 55.66 43.64
C LYS A 373 10.03 55.62 44.79
N SER A 374 10.38 54.94 45.87
CA SER A 374 9.50 54.71 47.02
C SER A 374 9.56 55.85 48.04
N GLU A 375 8.62 55.88 48.99
CA GLU A 375 8.63 56.83 50.11
C GLU A 375 9.46 56.39 51.34
N LEU A 376 10.24 55.30 51.22
CA LEU A 376 11.03 54.77 52.33
C LEU A 376 12.32 55.58 52.54
N THR A 377 12.82 55.57 53.78
CA THR A 377 14.06 56.27 54.15
C THR A 377 15.29 55.65 53.48
N GLY A 378 15.76 56.28 52.42
CA GLY A 378 16.93 55.88 51.63
C GLY A 378 16.73 56.21 50.15
N ASP A 379 17.50 55.56 49.28
CA ASP A 379 17.28 55.61 47.83
C ASP A 379 16.64 54.30 47.33
N TRP A 380 15.54 53.93 47.97
CA TRP A 380 14.79 52.71 47.68
C TRP A 380 13.76 52.96 46.58
N TRP A 381 13.75 52.10 45.57
CA TRP A 381 12.79 52.05 44.47
C TRP A 381 12.00 50.75 44.56
N CYS A 382 10.74 50.76 44.15
CA CYS A 382 9.80 49.66 44.30
C CYS A 382 9.07 49.32 42.99
N CYS A 383 8.61 48.09 42.86
CA CYS A 383 7.73 47.62 41.79
C CYS A 383 6.74 46.60 42.36
N LYS A 384 5.46 46.70 41.97
CA LYS A 384 4.48 45.66 42.24
C LYS A 384 4.57 44.56 41.20
N LEU A 385 4.57 43.31 41.66
CA LEU A 385 4.61 42.12 40.82
C LEU A 385 3.54 41.12 41.29
N HIS A 386 2.68 40.69 40.38
CA HIS A 386 1.81 39.54 40.62
C HIS A 386 2.62 38.25 40.42
N ILE A 387 2.50 37.32 41.37
CA ILE A 387 3.15 36.02 41.38
C ILE A 387 2.14 34.97 40.90
N PRO A 388 2.29 34.37 39.70
CA PRO A 388 1.34 33.40 39.19
C PRO A 388 1.22 32.16 40.09
N LYS A 389 0.02 31.57 40.17
CA LYS A 389 -0.22 30.31 40.90
C LYS A 389 0.76 29.16 40.57
N GLN A 390 1.29 29.12 39.34
CA GLN A 390 2.22 28.07 38.89
C GLN A 390 3.69 28.35 39.23
N ALA A 391 4.01 29.44 39.92
CA ALA A 391 5.38 29.79 40.26
C ALA A 391 5.83 29.16 41.59
N TYR A 392 6.98 28.46 41.57
CA TYR A 392 7.73 28.06 42.76
C TYR A 392 9.04 28.86 42.92
N ARG A 393 9.45 29.57 41.86
CA ARG A 393 10.63 30.45 41.87
C ARG A 393 10.42 31.67 40.98
N LEU A 394 11.04 32.79 41.35
CA LEU A 394 11.18 34.00 40.55
C LEU A 394 12.67 34.28 40.32
N ASP A 395 13.05 34.44 39.05
CA ASP A 395 14.41 34.71 38.57
C ASP A 395 14.41 36.07 37.85
N PHE A 396 15.29 37.01 38.24
CA PHE A 396 15.22 38.40 37.76
C PHE A 396 16.55 39.18 37.82
N VAL A 397 16.61 40.26 37.04
CA VAL A 397 17.70 41.25 37.02
C VAL A 397 17.12 42.67 36.94
N PHE A 398 17.90 43.66 37.38
CA PHE A 398 17.58 45.07 37.14
C PHE A 398 18.49 45.64 36.05
N PHE A 399 17.99 46.56 35.23
CA PHE A 399 18.76 47.18 34.14
C PHE A 399 18.22 48.56 33.76
N ASN A 400 19.03 49.35 33.04
CA ASN A 400 18.67 50.71 32.61
C ASN A 400 17.87 50.78 31.29
N GLY A 401 17.57 49.62 30.68
CA GLY A 401 16.97 49.51 29.34
C GLY A 401 17.96 49.05 28.26
N ASP A 402 19.24 49.39 28.40
CA ASP A 402 20.28 49.15 27.39
C ASP A 402 21.32 48.11 27.85
N THR A 403 22.46 48.57 28.35
CA THR A 403 23.69 47.77 28.54
C THR A 403 24.15 47.66 29.99
N ILE A 404 23.57 48.43 30.92
CA ILE A 404 23.95 48.41 32.34
C ILE A 404 22.94 47.55 33.10
N TYR A 405 23.46 46.50 33.77
CA TYR A 405 22.69 45.52 34.53
C TYR A 405 23.22 45.45 35.96
N GLU A 406 22.31 45.43 36.94
CA GLU A 406 22.59 44.94 38.29
C GLU A 406 22.12 43.49 38.37
N ASN A 407 23.08 42.58 38.41
CA ASN A 407 22.89 41.13 38.51
C ASN A 407 23.80 40.52 39.61
N ASN A 408 23.71 41.06 40.83
CA ASN A 408 24.22 40.44 42.07
C ASN A 408 25.60 39.74 41.95
N ASN A 409 26.58 40.47 41.38
CA ASN A 409 27.92 39.95 41.06
C ASN A 409 27.90 38.78 40.04
N HIS A 410 27.29 39.01 38.87
CA HIS A 410 27.17 38.11 37.72
C HIS A 410 26.29 36.85 37.93
N ASN A 411 25.31 36.94 38.83
CA ASN A 411 24.27 35.91 39.03
C ASN A 411 22.90 36.60 39.11
N ASP A 412 21.89 36.07 38.45
CA ASP A 412 20.53 36.62 38.53
C ASP A 412 20.03 36.58 39.99
N PHE A 413 19.17 37.52 40.37
CA PHE A 413 18.48 37.45 41.65
C PHE A 413 17.44 36.32 41.60
N VAL A 414 17.46 35.46 42.62
CA VAL A 414 16.58 34.29 42.72
C VAL A 414 15.79 34.37 44.02
N LEU A 415 14.48 34.21 43.93
CA LEU A 415 13.55 34.25 45.04
C LEU A 415 12.68 32.99 45.03
N GLN A 416 12.59 32.32 46.18
CA GLN A 416 11.77 31.11 46.37
C GLN A 416 10.33 31.51 46.71
N ILE A 417 9.36 30.77 46.19
CA ILE A 417 7.93 31.02 46.37
C ILE A 417 7.29 29.81 47.04
N GLU A 418 6.51 30.03 48.09
CA GLU A 418 5.67 28.99 48.68
C GLU A 418 4.53 28.65 47.72
N SER A 419 4.51 27.42 47.21
CA SER A 419 3.52 26.92 46.25
C SER A 419 3.22 25.45 46.50
N GLU A 420 2.01 25.02 46.13
CA GLU A 420 1.62 23.60 46.08
C GLU A 420 2.31 22.86 44.91
N ILE A 421 2.75 23.61 43.89
CA ILE A 421 3.41 23.08 42.69
C ILE A 421 4.93 23.09 42.91
N ASN A 422 5.54 21.91 42.87
CA ASN A 422 7.00 21.71 42.88
C ASN A 422 7.56 21.58 41.44
N GLU A 423 8.87 21.47 41.30
CA GLU A 423 9.57 21.41 40.01
C GLU A 423 9.12 20.25 39.09
N HIS A 424 8.78 19.07 39.63
CA HIS A 424 8.20 17.98 38.81
C HIS A 424 6.75 18.26 38.41
N SER A 425 5.91 18.72 39.36
CA SER A 425 4.52 19.09 39.06
C SER A 425 4.41 20.30 38.12
N PHE A 426 5.44 21.14 38.05
CA PHE A 426 5.53 22.20 37.06
C PHE A 426 5.91 21.68 35.65
N GLU A 427 6.70 20.62 35.56
CA GLU A 427 6.97 19.95 34.28
C GLU A 427 5.70 19.28 33.74
N ASP A 428 4.95 18.56 34.59
CA ASP A 428 3.63 18.01 34.25
C ASP A 428 2.68 19.12 33.72
N PHE A 429 2.65 20.29 34.40
CA PHE A 429 1.86 21.44 33.96
C PHE A 429 2.32 22.05 32.63
N LEU A 430 3.64 22.16 32.38
CA LEU A 430 4.16 22.61 31.08
C LEU A 430 3.78 21.67 29.94
N VAL A 431 3.73 20.37 30.22
CA VAL A 431 3.29 19.32 29.30
C VAL A 431 1.79 19.46 29.00
N GLU A 432 0.93 19.69 30.01
CA GLU A 432 -0.50 19.99 29.80
C GLU A 432 -0.76 21.27 29.00
N GLU A 433 -0.07 22.39 29.31
CA GLU A 433 -0.30 23.66 28.61
C GLU A 433 0.13 23.56 27.14
N LYS A 434 1.23 22.86 26.87
CA LYS A 434 1.70 22.55 25.50
C LYS A 434 0.73 21.63 24.76
N GLN A 435 0.07 20.68 25.45
CA GLN A 435 -1.00 19.89 24.85
C GLN A 435 -2.15 20.79 24.36
N ARG A 436 -2.62 21.74 25.19
CA ARG A 436 -3.69 22.67 24.80
C ARG A 436 -3.33 23.54 23.59
N GLU A 437 -2.08 23.99 23.50
CA GLU A 437 -1.60 24.74 22.33
C GLU A 437 -1.57 23.87 21.06
N LEU A 438 -1.05 22.63 21.15
CA LEU A 438 -1.03 21.68 20.04
C LEU A 438 -2.44 21.26 19.59
N GLU A 439 -3.37 21.07 20.54
CA GLU A 439 -4.78 20.79 20.25
C GLU A 439 -5.46 21.96 19.53
N ARG A 440 -5.20 23.21 19.94
CA ARG A 440 -5.72 24.40 19.25
C ARG A 440 -5.20 24.50 17.81
N LEU A 441 -3.88 24.36 17.62
CA LEU A 441 -3.26 24.38 16.28
C LEU A 441 -3.77 23.24 15.39
N ALA A 442 -3.94 22.03 15.94
CA ALA A 442 -4.50 20.89 15.22
C ALA A 442 -5.99 21.12 14.84
N ALA A 443 -6.78 21.78 15.69
CA ALA A 443 -8.15 22.14 15.39
C ALA A 443 -8.24 23.23 14.28
N GLU A 444 -7.39 24.26 14.34
CA GLU A 444 -7.27 25.30 13.30
C GLU A 444 -6.87 24.69 11.93
N GLU A 445 -5.93 23.74 11.90
CA GLU A 445 -5.52 23.07 10.67
C GLU A 445 -6.58 22.10 10.14
N ALA A 446 -7.24 21.33 11.03
CA ALA A 446 -8.32 20.42 10.66
C ALA A 446 -9.52 21.18 10.06
N GLU A 447 -9.86 22.35 10.60
CA GLU A 447 -10.93 23.17 10.09
C GLU A 447 -10.59 23.78 8.71
N ARG A 448 -9.35 24.25 8.51
CA ARG A 448 -8.87 24.66 7.18
C ARG A 448 -8.92 23.52 6.15
N LYS A 449 -8.58 22.30 6.55
CA LYS A 449 -8.67 21.10 5.69
C LYS A 449 -10.10 20.76 5.30
N ARG A 450 -11.05 20.82 6.25
CA ARG A 450 -12.49 20.62 5.97
C ARG A 450 -13.04 21.64 4.98
N GLN A 451 -12.68 22.91 5.12
CA GLN A 451 -13.16 23.97 4.24
C GLN A 451 -12.66 23.75 2.80
N ALA A 452 -11.38 23.45 2.61
CA ALA A 452 -10.82 23.13 1.30
C ALA A 452 -11.42 21.84 0.68
N GLU A 453 -11.73 20.83 1.49
CA GLU A 453 -12.41 19.62 1.03
C GLU A 453 -13.88 19.88 0.64
N GLU A 454 -14.59 20.74 1.37
CA GLU A 454 -15.97 21.13 1.04
C GLU A 454 -16.03 21.98 -0.24
N GLU A 455 -15.07 22.88 -0.47
CA GLU A 455 -14.93 23.62 -1.73
C GLU A 455 -14.67 22.67 -2.91
N ARG A 456 -13.72 21.74 -2.77
CA ARG A 456 -13.43 20.74 -3.82
C ARG A 456 -14.66 19.88 -4.12
N ARG A 457 -15.38 19.41 -3.11
CA ARG A 457 -16.63 18.64 -3.28
C ARG A 457 -17.70 19.44 -4.03
N LYS A 458 -17.83 20.74 -3.77
CA LYS A 458 -18.75 21.64 -4.49
C LYS A 458 -18.32 21.86 -5.96
N GLU A 459 -17.04 21.75 -6.28
CA GLU A 459 -16.55 21.80 -7.67
C GLU A 459 -16.77 20.46 -8.39
N GLU A 460 -16.42 19.35 -7.75
CA GLU A 460 -16.70 17.97 -8.22
C GLU A 460 -18.19 17.76 -8.52
N GLU A 461 -19.09 18.18 -7.62
CA GLU A 461 -20.55 18.07 -7.80
C GLU A 461 -21.07 18.91 -8.97
N ARG A 462 -20.50 20.11 -9.20
CA ARG A 462 -20.84 20.96 -10.35
C ARG A 462 -20.37 20.34 -11.67
N ALA A 463 -19.13 19.86 -11.72
CA ALA A 463 -18.57 19.20 -12.90
C ALA A 463 -19.35 17.92 -13.26
N ALA A 464 -19.72 17.12 -12.26
CA ALA A 464 -20.55 15.93 -12.46
C ALA A 464 -21.97 16.29 -12.97
N MET A 465 -22.58 17.36 -12.46
CA MET A 465 -23.87 17.85 -12.95
C MET A 465 -23.82 18.38 -14.39
N GLU A 466 -22.70 19.00 -14.79
CA GLU A 466 -22.49 19.40 -16.19
C GLU A 466 -22.27 18.19 -17.11
N ALA A 467 -21.53 17.18 -16.65
CA ALA A 467 -21.33 15.92 -17.37
C ALA A 467 -22.64 15.14 -17.59
N ASP A 468 -23.49 15.00 -16.56
CA ASP A 468 -24.84 14.39 -16.69
C ASP A 468 -25.66 15.08 -17.79
N ARG A 469 -25.62 16.43 -17.84
CA ARG A 469 -26.36 17.23 -18.83
C ARG A 469 -25.79 17.06 -20.23
N ALA A 470 -24.46 17.01 -20.38
CA ALA A 470 -23.81 16.74 -21.65
C ALA A 470 -24.16 15.33 -22.18
N GLN A 471 -24.18 14.32 -21.30
CA GLN A 471 -24.60 12.97 -21.65
C GLN A 471 -26.09 12.90 -22.01
N ALA A 472 -26.98 13.55 -21.25
CA ALA A 472 -28.41 13.60 -21.56
C ALA A 472 -28.67 14.18 -22.96
N LYS A 473 -27.98 15.27 -23.32
CA LYS A 473 -28.06 15.86 -24.67
C LYS A 473 -27.55 14.93 -25.77
N ALA A 474 -26.46 14.20 -25.52
CA ALA A 474 -25.95 13.22 -26.47
C ALA A 474 -26.91 12.04 -26.68
N GLU A 475 -27.58 11.58 -25.61
CA GLU A 475 -28.59 10.52 -25.67
C GLU A 475 -29.87 10.98 -26.41
N VAL A 476 -30.34 12.21 -26.12
CA VAL A 476 -31.44 12.86 -26.87
C VAL A 476 -31.11 13.00 -28.35
N GLU A 477 -29.94 13.52 -28.70
CA GLU A 477 -29.55 13.68 -30.11
C GLU A 477 -29.43 12.31 -30.81
N MET A 478 -28.92 11.28 -30.12
CA MET A 478 -28.93 9.90 -30.65
C MET A 478 -30.35 9.39 -30.88
N ASN A 479 -31.28 9.63 -29.95
CA ASN A 479 -32.68 9.22 -30.07
C ASN A 479 -33.43 9.99 -31.15
N LYS A 480 -33.17 11.29 -31.30
CA LYS A 480 -33.68 12.13 -32.40
C LYS A 480 -33.23 11.62 -33.76
N ASN A 481 -31.95 11.27 -33.90
CA ASN A 481 -31.45 10.66 -35.14
C ASN A 481 -32.03 9.27 -35.43
N LYS A 482 -32.27 8.42 -34.41
CA LYS A 482 -33.01 7.16 -34.59
C LYS A 482 -34.43 7.43 -35.09
N LEU A 483 -35.17 8.30 -34.40
CA LEU A 483 -36.58 8.59 -34.73
C LEU A 483 -36.73 9.24 -36.10
N GLN A 484 -35.82 10.14 -36.50
CA GLN A 484 -35.82 10.74 -37.84
C GLN A 484 -35.61 9.69 -38.95
N ASN A 485 -34.76 8.69 -38.73
CA ASN A 485 -34.59 7.59 -39.67
C ASN A 485 -35.84 6.70 -39.78
N LEU A 486 -36.59 6.53 -38.68
CA LEU A 486 -37.85 5.78 -38.67
C LEU A 486 -39.02 6.58 -39.26
N LEU A 487 -39.08 7.89 -39.04
CA LEU A 487 -40.01 8.78 -39.73
C LEU A 487 -39.79 8.77 -41.26
N ASN A 488 -38.56 8.48 -41.72
CA ASN A 488 -38.22 8.32 -43.13
C ASN A 488 -38.56 6.93 -43.70
N SER A 489 -38.70 5.89 -42.88
CA SER A 489 -39.12 4.53 -43.30
C SER A 489 -40.61 4.26 -43.09
N ALA A 490 -41.24 4.96 -42.16
CA ALA A 490 -42.65 4.83 -41.82
C ALA A 490 -43.55 5.19 -43.00
N SER A 491 -44.35 4.21 -43.40
CA SER A 491 -45.33 4.37 -44.48
C SER A 491 -46.70 4.76 -43.88
N ARG A 492 -47.61 5.32 -44.69
CA ARG A 492 -49.00 5.58 -44.23
C ARG A 492 -49.92 4.37 -44.42
N TYR A 493 -49.54 3.48 -45.32
CA TYR A 493 -50.14 2.18 -45.62
C TYR A 493 -49.14 1.40 -46.48
N ALA A 494 -49.38 0.10 -46.68
CA ALA A 494 -48.71 -0.71 -47.69
C ALA A 494 -49.76 -1.43 -48.53
N ASP A 495 -49.73 -1.21 -49.85
CA ASP A 495 -50.75 -1.73 -50.79
C ASP A 495 -50.93 -3.25 -50.65
N ASN A 496 -52.20 -3.66 -50.52
CA ASN A 496 -52.62 -5.05 -50.26
C ASN A 496 -51.98 -5.74 -49.03
N LEU A 497 -51.38 -4.99 -48.09
CA LEU A 497 -50.70 -5.56 -46.92
C LEU A 497 -51.22 -5.01 -45.59
N TRP A 498 -51.21 -3.69 -45.38
CA TRP A 498 -51.72 -3.07 -44.15
C TRP A 498 -52.14 -1.61 -44.37
N TYR A 499 -53.09 -1.11 -43.58
CA TYR A 499 -53.47 0.32 -43.53
C TYR A 499 -54.20 0.63 -42.21
N ILE A 500 -54.45 1.92 -41.95
CA ILE A 500 -55.15 2.41 -40.75
C ILE A 500 -56.41 3.17 -41.18
N GLU A 501 -57.55 2.90 -40.52
CA GLU A 501 -58.81 3.62 -40.71
C GLU A 501 -59.31 4.26 -39.40
N PRO A 502 -59.79 5.52 -39.41
CA PRO A 502 -59.80 6.45 -40.54
C PRO A 502 -58.38 6.81 -41.01
N HIS A 503 -58.22 7.21 -42.27
CA HIS A 503 -56.91 7.56 -42.85
C HIS A 503 -56.36 8.93 -42.34
N THR A 504 -57.10 9.58 -41.43
CA THR A 504 -56.74 10.83 -40.76
C THR A 504 -56.94 10.62 -39.26
N TYR A 505 -55.84 10.59 -38.52
CA TYR A 505 -55.76 10.33 -37.09
C TYR A 505 -54.65 11.18 -36.46
N LYS A 506 -54.65 11.28 -35.14
CA LYS A 506 -53.60 11.90 -34.32
C LYS A 506 -53.35 11.07 -33.05
N ALA A 507 -52.32 11.45 -32.29
CA ALA A 507 -52.12 10.93 -30.94
C ALA A 507 -53.39 11.07 -30.07
N GLY A 508 -53.73 10.03 -29.30
CA GLY A 508 -54.95 9.91 -28.51
C GLY A 508 -56.19 9.38 -29.25
N ASP A 509 -56.18 9.28 -30.59
CA ASP A 509 -57.32 8.73 -31.33
C ASP A 509 -57.36 7.19 -31.27
N ARG A 510 -58.58 6.62 -31.37
CA ARG A 510 -58.78 5.18 -31.55
C ARG A 510 -59.02 4.85 -33.02
N VAL A 511 -58.20 3.96 -33.57
CA VAL A 511 -58.13 3.62 -34.99
C VAL A 511 -58.22 2.11 -35.24
N LYS A 512 -58.67 1.71 -36.42
CA LYS A 512 -58.64 0.31 -36.87
C LYS A 512 -57.41 0.06 -37.73
N LEU A 513 -56.48 -0.75 -37.22
CA LEU A 513 -55.31 -1.18 -37.96
C LEU A 513 -55.61 -2.51 -38.67
N PHE A 514 -55.59 -2.50 -39.99
CA PHE A 514 -55.89 -3.63 -40.86
C PHE A 514 -54.63 -4.33 -41.36
N TYR A 515 -54.66 -5.65 -41.45
CA TYR A 515 -53.59 -6.52 -41.95
C TYR A 515 -54.15 -7.57 -42.91
N ASN A 516 -53.49 -7.76 -44.04
CA ASN A 516 -53.83 -8.81 -45.01
C ASN A 516 -52.96 -10.04 -44.79
N ARG A 517 -53.58 -11.12 -44.34
CA ARG A 517 -52.91 -12.39 -44.03
C ARG A 517 -52.50 -13.17 -45.29
N SER A 518 -52.99 -12.78 -46.47
CA SER A 518 -52.96 -13.58 -47.71
C SER A 518 -51.59 -13.98 -48.28
N SER A 519 -50.51 -13.26 -47.94
CA SER A 519 -49.18 -13.41 -48.58
C SER A 519 -47.99 -13.27 -47.61
N ARG A 520 -48.18 -13.65 -46.33
CA ARG A 520 -47.20 -13.40 -45.25
C ARG A 520 -46.98 -14.64 -44.35
N PRO A 521 -45.93 -14.68 -43.50
CA PRO A 521 -45.58 -15.86 -42.70
C PRO A 521 -46.71 -16.47 -41.86
N LEU A 522 -47.72 -15.68 -41.49
CA LEU A 522 -48.85 -16.08 -40.65
C LEU A 522 -50.05 -16.67 -41.44
N MET A 523 -49.89 -16.96 -42.74
CA MET A 523 -51.00 -17.37 -43.64
C MET A 523 -51.79 -18.62 -43.20
N HIS A 524 -51.21 -19.48 -42.36
CA HIS A 524 -51.84 -20.71 -41.87
C HIS A 524 -52.35 -20.63 -40.42
N ASN A 525 -52.07 -19.55 -39.70
CA ASN A 525 -52.33 -19.42 -38.28
C ASN A 525 -53.79 -18.99 -38.05
N THR A 526 -54.53 -19.72 -37.21
CA THR A 526 -55.96 -19.48 -36.94
C THR A 526 -56.22 -18.30 -36.01
N GLU A 527 -55.16 -17.75 -35.43
CA GLU A 527 -55.14 -16.66 -34.47
C GLU A 527 -53.99 -15.72 -34.83
N ILE A 528 -54.27 -14.42 -34.84
CA ILE A 528 -53.32 -13.35 -35.18
C ILE A 528 -53.41 -12.28 -34.09
N TRP A 529 -52.26 -11.84 -33.59
CA TRP A 529 -52.13 -10.73 -32.65
C TRP A 529 -51.26 -9.62 -33.26
N MET A 530 -51.54 -8.38 -32.89
CA MET A 530 -50.64 -7.25 -33.07
C MET A 530 -49.89 -7.04 -31.76
N HIS A 531 -48.57 -7.12 -31.82
CA HIS A 531 -47.70 -6.71 -30.73
C HIS A 531 -47.10 -5.37 -31.16
N GLY A 532 -47.33 -4.31 -30.40
CA GLY A 532 -46.96 -2.94 -30.77
C GLY A 532 -46.38 -2.11 -29.63
N GLY A 533 -45.62 -1.11 -30.03
CA GLY A 533 -45.06 -0.05 -29.20
C GLY A 533 -45.15 1.28 -29.95
N TYR A 534 -44.36 2.25 -29.53
CA TYR A 534 -44.27 3.55 -30.19
C TYR A 534 -42.90 4.17 -29.96
N ASN A 535 -42.54 5.16 -30.78
CA ASN A 535 -41.29 5.92 -30.74
C ASN A 535 -40.02 5.04 -30.72
N ASN A 536 -39.94 4.04 -31.61
CA ASN A 536 -38.94 2.98 -31.62
C ASN A 536 -39.03 2.03 -30.41
N TRP A 537 -40.24 1.55 -30.11
CA TRP A 537 -40.51 0.68 -28.96
C TRP A 537 -39.95 1.27 -27.63
N SER A 538 -40.12 2.58 -27.38
CA SER A 538 -39.49 3.28 -26.25
C SER A 538 -39.89 2.70 -24.88
N ASP A 539 -41.18 2.41 -24.72
CA ASP A 539 -41.75 1.72 -23.55
C ASP A 539 -41.72 0.18 -23.69
N GLY A 540 -41.03 -0.34 -24.72
CA GLY A 540 -41.14 -1.72 -25.16
C GLY A 540 -42.52 -2.02 -25.75
N LEU A 541 -43.09 -3.17 -25.35
CA LEU A 541 -44.38 -3.66 -25.80
C LEU A 541 -45.52 -3.06 -24.96
N SER A 542 -46.15 -2.01 -25.46
CA SER A 542 -47.26 -1.30 -24.77
C SER A 542 -48.65 -1.62 -25.34
N ILE A 543 -48.73 -2.27 -26.51
CA ILE A 543 -49.98 -2.63 -27.20
C ILE A 543 -49.95 -4.14 -27.53
N ALA A 544 -50.98 -4.87 -27.14
CA ALA A 544 -51.10 -6.31 -27.42
C ALA A 544 -52.56 -6.67 -27.72
N GLU A 545 -52.94 -6.62 -28.99
CA GLU A 545 -54.34 -6.73 -29.42
C GLU A 545 -54.57 -7.93 -30.34
N LYS A 546 -55.67 -8.66 -30.14
CA LYS A 546 -56.06 -9.79 -30.98
C LYS A 546 -56.83 -9.31 -32.20
N LEU A 547 -56.36 -9.65 -33.40
CA LEU A 547 -57.06 -9.25 -34.62
C LEU A 547 -58.32 -10.10 -34.84
N ILE A 548 -59.35 -9.44 -35.36
CA ILE A 548 -60.63 -10.02 -35.75
C ILE A 548 -60.72 -10.02 -37.29
N LYS A 549 -61.17 -11.13 -37.89
CA LYS A 549 -61.37 -11.19 -39.34
C LYS A 549 -62.46 -10.22 -39.79
N SER A 550 -62.18 -9.43 -40.82
CA SER A 550 -63.20 -8.63 -41.51
C SER A 550 -64.00 -9.49 -42.48
N TYR A 551 -65.31 -9.25 -42.53
CA TYR A 551 -66.25 -9.82 -43.51
C TYR A 551 -66.82 -8.74 -44.45
N GLU A 552 -66.38 -7.49 -44.29
CA GLU A 552 -66.88 -6.32 -45.03
C GLU A 552 -65.97 -5.93 -46.21
N LYS A 553 -64.82 -6.59 -46.37
CA LYS A 553 -63.78 -6.27 -47.34
C LYS A 553 -63.28 -7.53 -48.03
N ASP A 554 -63.20 -7.52 -49.36
CA ASP A 554 -62.73 -8.65 -50.15
C ASP A 554 -61.24 -8.96 -49.88
N GLY A 555 -60.94 -10.20 -49.51
CA GLY A 555 -59.61 -10.70 -49.17
C GLY A 555 -59.54 -11.37 -47.80
N ASP A 556 -58.34 -11.74 -47.35
CA ASP A 556 -58.10 -12.28 -46.01
C ASP A 556 -57.63 -11.16 -45.06
N TRP A 557 -58.49 -10.14 -44.92
CA TRP A 557 -58.25 -8.97 -44.07
C TRP A 557 -58.69 -9.22 -42.63
N TRP A 558 -57.82 -8.83 -41.69
CA TRP A 558 -58.02 -8.90 -40.25
C TRP A 558 -57.71 -7.51 -39.65
N TYR A 559 -58.31 -7.14 -38.52
CA TYR A 559 -58.08 -5.82 -37.90
C TYR A 559 -58.12 -5.85 -36.38
N ALA A 560 -57.48 -4.86 -35.74
CA ALA A 560 -57.58 -4.56 -34.32
C ALA A 560 -57.98 -3.09 -34.10
N ASP A 561 -58.74 -2.81 -33.03
CA ASP A 561 -59.15 -1.47 -32.60
C ASP A 561 -58.12 -0.87 -31.61
N VAL A 562 -57.08 -0.23 -32.15
CA VAL A 562 -55.90 0.29 -31.44
C VAL A 562 -56.14 1.73 -30.97
N THR A 563 -55.81 2.05 -29.71
CA THR A 563 -55.73 3.44 -29.24
C THR A 563 -54.29 3.94 -29.39
N LEU A 564 -54.11 5.07 -30.08
CA LEU A 564 -52.78 5.67 -30.29
C LEU A 564 -52.32 6.42 -29.03
N PRO A 565 -51.13 6.14 -28.45
CA PRO A 565 -50.63 6.84 -27.27
C PRO A 565 -50.53 8.36 -27.48
N GLU A 566 -50.79 9.15 -26.44
CA GLU A 566 -50.82 10.62 -26.54
C GLU A 566 -49.46 11.26 -26.85
N GLY A 567 -48.36 10.54 -26.60
CA GLY A 567 -46.98 10.93 -26.96
C GLY A 567 -46.40 10.26 -28.22
N ALA A 568 -47.21 9.55 -29.01
CA ALA A 568 -46.72 8.84 -30.19
C ALA A 568 -46.42 9.78 -31.37
N LEU A 569 -45.19 9.70 -31.88
CA LEU A 569 -44.70 10.28 -33.14
C LEU A 569 -44.62 9.20 -34.24
N VAL A 570 -44.26 7.97 -33.86
CA VAL A 570 -44.31 6.76 -34.70
C VAL A 570 -44.98 5.65 -33.89
N LEU A 571 -45.92 4.93 -34.51
CA LEU A 571 -46.45 3.66 -34.02
C LEU A 571 -45.61 2.52 -34.61
N ASP A 572 -45.12 1.61 -33.76
CA ASP A 572 -44.29 0.46 -34.15
C ASP A 572 -45.05 -0.84 -33.88
N TRP A 573 -45.00 -1.84 -34.76
CA TRP A 573 -45.58 -3.16 -34.46
C TRP A 573 -45.03 -4.32 -35.28
N VAL A 574 -45.31 -5.53 -34.80
CA VAL A 574 -45.19 -6.81 -35.51
C VAL A 574 -46.50 -7.59 -35.37
N PHE A 575 -46.77 -8.49 -36.31
CA PHE A 575 -47.87 -9.45 -36.15
C PHE A 575 -47.33 -10.79 -35.65
N ALA A 576 -48.12 -11.49 -34.83
CA ALA A 576 -47.75 -12.74 -34.17
C ALA A 576 -48.88 -13.77 -34.24
N ASP A 577 -48.57 -15.06 -34.04
CA ASP A 577 -49.56 -16.16 -34.03
C ASP A 577 -50.20 -16.46 -32.66
N GLY A 578 -49.97 -15.61 -31.67
CA GLY A 578 -50.50 -15.73 -30.32
C GLY A 578 -50.16 -14.51 -29.47
N PRO A 579 -50.64 -14.44 -28.22
CA PRO A 579 -50.35 -13.33 -27.32
C PRO A 579 -48.88 -13.31 -26.86
N PRO A 580 -48.44 -12.22 -26.20
CA PRO A 580 -47.07 -12.07 -25.71
C PRO A 580 -46.66 -13.24 -24.79
N GLY A 581 -45.42 -13.71 -24.95
CA GLY A 581 -44.88 -14.88 -24.25
C GLY A 581 -45.33 -16.24 -24.79
N ASN A 582 -46.42 -16.32 -25.57
CA ASN A 582 -46.91 -17.58 -26.15
C ASN A 582 -46.74 -17.68 -27.68
N ALA A 583 -46.59 -16.55 -28.37
CA ALA A 583 -46.30 -16.49 -29.81
C ALA A 583 -45.00 -17.21 -30.21
N ARG A 584 -45.04 -17.88 -31.37
CA ARG A 584 -43.93 -18.66 -31.94
C ARG A 584 -43.56 -18.21 -33.35
N ASN A 585 -44.52 -17.71 -34.12
CA ASN A 585 -44.32 -17.19 -35.47
C ASN A 585 -44.65 -15.70 -35.50
N TYR A 586 -43.86 -14.93 -36.25
CA TYR A 586 -43.98 -13.49 -36.35
C TYR A 586 -43.88 -13.05 -37.83
N ASP A 587 -44.70 -12.08 -38.24
CA ASP A 587 -44.37 -11.21 -39.37
C ASP A 587 -43.87 -9.87 -38.83
N ASN A 588 -42.56 -9.68 -38.89
CA ASN A 588 -41.86 -8.45 -38.51
C ASN A 588 -41.38 -7.67 -39.75
N ASN A 589 -42.22 -7.68 -40.79
CA ASN A 589 -41.99 -7.03 -42.08
C ASN A 589 -40.66 -7.43 -42.78
N GLY A 590 -40.11 -8.61 -42.45
CA GLY A 590 -38.79 -9.02 -42.93
C GLY A 590 -37.63 -8.39 -42.15
N ARG A 591 -37.73 -8.36 -40.82
CA ARG A 591 -36.76 -7.74 -39.87
C ARG A 591 -36.64 -6.22 -39.99
N GLN A 592 -37.73 -5.55 -40.35
CA GLN A 592 -37.82 -4.09 -40.44
C GLN A 592 -38.98 -3.52 -39.62
N ASP A 593 -39.77 -4.38 -38.97
CA ASP A 593 -41.03 -4.08 -38.29
C ASP A 593 -42.01 -3.27 -39.16
N PHE A 594 -43.18 -2.97 -38.63
CA PHE A 594 -44.14 -2.08 -39.26
C PHE A 594 -44.16 -0.75 -38.52
N HIS A 595 -44.08 0.34 -39.27
CA HIS A 595 -44.02 1.70 -38.73
C HIS A 595 -45.04 2.60 -39.44
N ALA A 596 -45.81 3.36 -38.65
CA ALA A 596 -46.72 4.39 -39.14
C ALA A 596 -46.48 5.72 -38.43
N VAL A 597 -46.41 6.82 -39.18
CA VAL A 597 -46.30 8.17 -38.60
C VAL A 597 -47.61 8.53 -37.89
N VAL A 598 -47.51 9.00 -36.64
CA VAL A 598 -48.63 9.51 -35.85
C VAL A 598 -48.54 11.04 -35.78
N PRO A 599 -49.51 11.79 -36.35
CA PRO A 599 -49.56 13.24 -36.21
C PRO A 599 -49.74 13.66 -34.73
N ASN A 600 -48.78 14.41 -34.21
CA ASN A 600 -48.75 14.82 -32.80
C ASN A 600 -49.51 16.14 -32.57
N ASN A 601 -49.96 16.35 -31.33
CA ASN A 601 -50.59 17.56 -30.82
C ASN A 601 -49.61 18.46 -30.04
N ILE A 602 -48.40 17.98 -29.75
CA ILE A 602 -47.31 18.68 -29.04
C ILE A 602 -46.20 19.07 -30.04
N SER A 603 -45.51 20.19 -29.80
CA SER A 603 -44.34 20.60 -30.61
C SER A 603 -43.15 19.67 -30.36
N GLU A 604 -42.44 19.29 -31.43
CA GLU A 604 -41.28 18.41 -31.38
C GLU A 604 -40.18 18.93 -30.41
N ASP A 605 -39.96 20.24 -30.40
CA ASP A 605 -38.96 20.89 -29.52
C ASP A 605 -39.30 20.76 -28.03
N LEU A 606 -40.58 20.70 -27.66
CA LEU A 606 -41.00 20.54 -26.26
C LEU A 606 -40.78 19.09 -25.80
N PHE A 607 -41.14 18.12 -26.64
CA PHE A 607 -40.92 16.70 -26.38
C PHE A 607 -39.44 16.40 -26.11
N TRP A 608 -38.53 16.90 -26.94
CA TRP A 608 -37.09 16.68 -26.73
C TRP A 608 -36.51 17.37 -25.49
N VAL A 609 -37.08 18.49 -25.04
CA VAL A 609 -36.69 19.15 -23.78
C VAL A 609 -37.18 18.38 -22.56
N GLU A 610 -38.36 17.78 -22.62
CA GLU A 610 -38.88 16.89 -21.57
C GLU A 610 -38.05 15.59 -21.49
N GLU A 611 -37.69 15.00 -22.64
CA GLU A 611 -36.78 13.85 -22.73
C GLU A 611 -35.37 14.16 -22.18
N GLU A 612 -34.75 15.32 -22.53
CA GLU A 612 -33.45 15.73 -21.95
C GLU A 612 -33.56 15.78 -20.43
N HIS A 613 -34.64 16.36 -19.91
CA HIS A 613 -34.85 16.51 -18.47
C HIS A 613 -35.09 15.17 -17.76
N MET A 614 -35.77 14.23 -18.39
CA MET A 614 -36.01 12.88 -17.87
C MET A 614 -34.74 12.02 -17.87
N ILE A 615 -33.95 12.05 -18.95
CA ILE A 615 -32.66 11.37 -19.04
C ILE A 615 -31.67 11.99 -18.03
N PHE A 616 -31.61 13.32 -17.91
CA PHE A 616 -30.79 14.01 -16.92
C PHE A 616 -31.13 13.58 -15.48
N LYS A 617 -32.44 13.53 -15.12
CA LYS A 617 -32.90 13.01 -13.82
C LYS A 617 -32.52 11.55 -13.59
N ARG A 618 -32.61 10.71 -14.63
CA ARG A 618 -32.19 9.30 -14.58
C ARG A 618 -30.70 9.18 -14.28
N LEU A 619 -29.85 9.90 -15.00
CA LEU A 619 -28.40 9.91 -14.81
C LEU A 619 -28.00 10.43 -13.42
N GLN A 620 -28.61 11.52 -12.95
CA GLN A 620 -28.40 12.03 -11.58
C GLN A 620 -28.72 10.96 -10.52
N LYS A 621 -29.82 10.22 -10.70
CA LYS A 621 -30.21 9.15 -9.78
C LYS A 621 -29.22 7.97 -9.83
N GLU A 622 -28.90 7.48 -11.03
CA GLU A 622 -27.95 6.38 -11.23
C GLU A 622 -26.55 6.70 -10.68
N ARG A 623 -26.09 7.95 -10.84
CA ARG A 623 -24.82 8.41 -10.27
C ARG A 623 -24.87 8.46 -8.75
N LYS A 624 -25.94 9.02 -8.17
CA LYS A 624 -26.09 9.06 -6.70
C LYS A 624 -26.20 7.66 -6.08
N GLU A 625 -26.93 6.74 -6.69
CA GLU A 625 -27.04 5.35 -6.21
C GLU A 625 -25.67 4.63 -6.28
N ARG A 626 -24.82 4.98 -7.24
CA ARG A 626 -23.42 4.53 -7.35
C ARG A 626 -22.53 5.17 -6.28
N GLU A 627 -22.54 6.49 -6.13
CA GLU A 627 -21.80 7.23 -5.09
C GLU A 627 -22.15 6.74 -3.67
N ASP A 628 -23.44 6.52 -3.39
CA ASP A 628 -23.90 5.96 -2.12
C ASP A 628 -23.50 4.49 -1.95
N ALA A 629 -23.33 3.71 -3.02
CA ALA A 629 -22.80 2.34 -2.96
C ALA A 629 -21.28 2.32 -2.73
N ASP A 630 -20.52 3.10 -3.49
CA ASP A 630 -19.06 3.17 -3.41
C ASP A 630 -18.60 3.76 -2.07
N ARG A 631 -19.33 4.74 -1.52
CA ARG A 631 -19.07 5.25 -0.16
C ARG A 631 -19.28 4.14 0.89
N ARG A 632 -20.40 3.40 0.85
CA ARG A 632 -20.64 2.26 1.76
C ARG A 632 -19.60 1.15 1.59
N LYS A 633 -19.17 0.85 0.36
CA LYS A 633 -18.07 -0.11 0.09
C LYS A 633 -16.79 0.35 0.78
N SER A 634 -16.44 1.63 0.63
CA SER A 634 -15.25 2.26 1.22
C SER A 634 -15.29 2.31 2.75
N GLU A 635 -16.43 2.67 3.35
CA GLU A 635 -16.66 2.65 4.81
C GLU A 635 -16.44 1.24 5.39
N ILE A 636 -16.96 0.20 4.71
CA ILE A 636 -16.79 -1.21 5.10
C ILE A 636 -15.32 -1.63 4.96
N THR A 637 -14.65 -1.34 3.84
CA THR A 637 -13.23 -1.64 3.64
C THR A 637 -12.35 -0.95 4.69
N ALA A 638 -12.57 0.33 4.98
CA ALA A 638 -11.84 1.08 6.00
C ALA A 638 -12.01 0.45 7.39
N LYS A 639 -13.24 0.06 7.76
CA LYS A 639 -13.51 -0.63 9.03
C LYS A 639 -12.84 -2.00 9.12
N MET A 640 -12.82 -2.78 8.03
CA MET A 640 -12.10 -4.06 7.98
C MET A 640 -10.58 -3.88 8.11
N LYS A 641 -10.00 -2.90 7.41
CA LYS A 641 -8.56 -2.57 7.52
C LYS A 641 -8.19 -2.15 8.94
N ALA A 642 -8.99 -1.28 9.57
CA ALA A 642 -8.76 -0.83 10.94
C ALA A 642 -8.78 -1.99 11.95
N GLY A 643 -9.81 -2.84 11.91
CA GLY A 643 -9.92 -4.01 12.77
C GLY A 643 -8.80 -5.04 12.56
N MET A 644 -8.31 -5.20 11.32
CA MET A 644 -7.14 -6.03 11.03
C MET A 644 -5.85 -5.42 11.61
N LYS A 645 -5.63 -4.11 11.46
CA LYS A 645 -4.45 -3.41 12.02
C LYS A 645 -4.41 -3.49 13.55
N GLU A 646 -5.56 -3.35 14.21
CA GLU A 646 -5.71 -3.53 15.67
C GLU A 646 -5.40 -4.97 16.10
N LYS A 647 -6.03 -5.97 15.43
CA LYS A 647 -5.79 -7.40 15.70
C LYS A 647 -4.32 -7.75 15.54
N THR A 648 -3.69 -7.37 14.43
CA THR A 648 -2.28 -7.67 14.14
C THR A 648 -1.33 -7.02 15.14
N MET A 649 -1.61 -5.82 15.64
CA MET A 649 -0.83 -5.21 16.72
C MET A 649 -0.98 -6.00 18.03
N ARG A 650 -2.20 -6.41 18.38
CA ARG A 650 -2.49 -7.22 19.57
C ARG A 650 -1.81 -8.58 19.52
N ASP A 651 -1.93 -9.28 18.39
CA ASP A 651 -1.32 -10.60 18.17
C ASP A 651 0.22 -10.51 18.13
N PHE A 652 0.78 -9.40 17.63
CA PHE A 652 2.22 -9.12 17.77
C PHE A 652 2.66 -9.00 19.23
N LEU A 653 2.00 -8.17 20.05
CA LEU A 653 2.32 -8.02 21.48
C LEU A 653 2.20 -9.35 22.22
N LEU A 654 1.22 -10.19 21.87
CA LEU A 654 1.07 -11.55 22.39
C LEU A 654 2.16 -12.51 21.89
N SER A 655 2.63 -12.39 20.65
CA SER A 655 3.70 -13.26 20.11
C SER A 655 5.00 -13.18 20.92
N GLN A 656 5.32 -11.99 21.43
CA GLN A 656 6.54 -11.77 22.22
C GLN A 656 6.46 -12.39 23.63
N LYS A 657 5.26 -12.76 24.13
CA LYS A 657 4.98 -13.24 25.50
C LYS A 657 5.85 -14.40 25.98
N HIS A 658 6.42 -15.20 25.07
CA HIS A 658 7.35 -16.27 25.43
C HIS A 658 8.76 -15.77 25.85
N ILE A 659 9.09 -14.52 25.54
CA ILE A 659 10.32 -13.80 25.93
C ILE A 659 9.98 -12.61 26.84
N VAL A 660 9.08 -11.71 26.41
CA VAL A 660 8.69 -10.51 27.16
C VAL A 660 7.26 -10.05 26.83
N TYR A 661 6.55 -9.54 27.83
CA TYR A 661 5.25 -8.86 27.67
C TYR A 661 5.00 -7.90 28.84
N THR A 662 3.93 -7.12 28.74
CA THR A 662 3.46 -6.22 29.79
C THR A 662 2.12 -6.64 30.38
N GLU A 663 1.88 -6.27 31.64
CA GLU A 663 0.55 -6.29 32.26
C GLU A 663 0.27 -4.88 32.84
N PRO A 664 -0.72 -4.13 32.30
CA PRO A 664 -1.55 -4.42 31.13
C PRO A 664 -0.75 -4.58 29.81
N LEU A 665 -1.31 -5.37 28.88
CA LEU A 665 -0.69 -5.65 27.57
C LEU A 665 -0.60 -4.39 26.69
N GLU A 666 -1.61 -3.53 26.78
CA GLU A 666 -1.58 -2.20 26.18
C GLU A 666 -1.03 -1.22 27.21
N VAL A 667 0.10 -0.59 26.88
CA VAL A 667 0.77 0.39 27.74
C VAL A 667 0.13 1.76 27.50
N ARG A 668 -0.23 2.45 28.60
CA ARG A 668 -0.88 3.76 28.58
C ARG A 668 -0.07 4.81 29.33
N ALA A 669 0.01 6.02 28.78
CA ALA A 669 0.70 7.15 29.38
C ALA A 669 0.14 7.48 30.78
N GLY A 670 1.00 7.93 31.69
CA GLY A 670 0.65 8.21 33.10
C GLY A 670 0.38 6.98 33.99
N THR A 671 0.19 5.78 33.42
CA THR A 671 -0.15 4.55 34.17
C THR A 671 1.06 3.82 34.76
N THR A 672 0.82 2.76 35.53
CA THR A 672 1.86 1.85 36.03
C THR A 672 1.71 0.49 35.35
N VAL A 673 2.81 -0.08 34.89
CA VAL A 673 2.87 -1.33 34.11
C VAL A 673 3.92 -2.27 34.68
N ASP A 674 3.57 -3.55 34.79
CA ASP A 674 4.54 -4.62 35.05
C ASP A 674 5.13 -5.12 33.73
N VAL A 675 6.46 -5.18 33.63
CA VAL A 675 7.19 -5.79 32.51
C VAL A 675 7.64 -7.18 32.92
N LEU A 676 7.12 -8.22 32.27
CA LEU A 676 7.38 -9.63 32.57
C LEU A 676 8.29 -10.25 31.51
N TYR A 677 9.39 -10.88 31.94
CA TYR A 677 10.49 -11.37 31.10
C TYR A 677 10.89 -12.81 31.45
N ASN A 678 11.12 -13.65 30.45
CA ASN A 678 11.55 -15.04 30.62
C ASN A 678 13.02 -15.22 30.19
N PRO A 679 14.00 -15.17 31.13
CA PRO A 679 15.41 -15.30 30.79
C PRO A 679 15.76 -16.66 30.15
N SER A 680 14.98 -17.72 30.39
CA SER A 680 15.24 -19.07 29.88
C SER A 680 15.30 -19.15 28.36
N ASN A 681 14.59 -18.24 27.68
CA ASN A 681 14.49 -18.19 26.21
C ASN A 681 15.49 -17.20 25.58
N THR A 682 16.49 -16.72 26.33
CA THR A 682 17.37 -15.61 25.94
C THR A 682 18.85 -15.90 26.21
N VAL A 683 19.73 -14.96 25.82
CA VAL A 683 21.17 -14.97 26.18
C VAL A 683 21.43 -14.82 27.69
N LEU A 684 20.42 -14.47 28.48
CA LEU A 684 20.49 -14.40 29.95
C LEU A 684 19.99 -15.68 30.66
N ASN A 685 19.78 -16.79 29.92
CA ASN A 685 19.44 -18.08 30.50
C ASN A 685 20.52 -18.54 31.51
N GLY A 686 20.09 -18.99 32.69
CA GLY A 686 20.97 -19.48 33.76
C GLY A 686 21.79 -18.40 34.48
N LYS A 687 21.55 -17.11 34.22
CA LYS A 687 22.19 -16.01 34.97
C LYS A 687 21.64 -15.94 36.41
N PRO A 688 22.48 -15.59 37.41
CA PRO A 688 22.06 -15.52 38.80
C PRO A 688 21.16 -14.31 39.08
N GLU A 689 21.30 -13.26 38.28
CA GLU A 689 20.51 -12.03 38.35
C GLU A 689 20.16 -11.56 36.94
N VAL A 690 19.07 -10.79 36.84
CA VAL A 690 18.69 -10.03 35.65
C VAL A 690 18.30 -8.64 36.09
N TRP A 691 18.80 -7.64 35.39
CA TRP A 691 18.58 -6.22 35.64
C TRP A 691 17.93 -5.58 34.42
N PHE A 692 16.84 -4.85 34.65
CA PHE A 692 16.06 -4.16 33.64
C PHE A 692 16.47 -2.70 33.57
N ARG A 693 16.70 -2.19 32.36
CA ARG A 693 17.05 -0.80 32.07
C ARG A 693 16.01 -0.25 31.11
N CYS A 694 15.41 0.87 31.46
CA CYS A 694 14.30 1.46 30.71
C CYS A 694 14.57 2.94 30.45
N SER A 695 14.08 3.42 29.33
CA SER A 695 13.86 4.83 29.05
C SER A 695 12.54 4.95 28.28
N PHE A 696 12.26 6.13 27.76
CA PHE A 696 11.11 6.38 26.90
C PHE A 696 11.53 7.18 25.67
N ASN A 697 10.63 7.25 24.70
CA ASN A 697 10.76 8.07 23.49
C ASN A 697 12.06 7.78 22.71
N ARG A 698 12.29 6.52 22.33
CA ARG A 698 13.49 6.04 21.61
C ARG A 698 14.79 6.32 22.36
N TRP A 699 14.77 6.14 23.67
CA TRP A 699 15.82 6.53 24.63
C TRP A 699 16.07 8.04 24.77
N THR A 700 15.27 8.91 24.17
CA THR A 700 15.48 10.38 24.15
C THR A 700 14.62 11.18 25.14
N HIS A 701 13.91 10.52 26.06
CA HIS A 701 13.09 11.19 27.08
C HIS A 701 13.87 12.27 27.86
N PRO A 702 13.31 13.47 28.10
CA PRO A 702 14.02 14.56 28.80
C PRO A 702 14.52 14.20 30.20
N SER A 703 13.80 13.33 30.91
CA SER A 703 14.18 12.82 32.24
C SER A 703 15.37 11.85 32.24
N GLY A 704 15.83 11.42 31.05
CA GLY A 704 16.83 10.37 30.90
C GLY A 704 16.31 8.96 31.18
N PRO A 705 17.20 7.94 31.13
CA PRO A 705 16.85 6.56 31.48
C PRO A 705 16.58 6.40 32.97
N LEU A 706 15.66 5.51 33.31
CA LEU A 706 15.37 5.13 34.70
C LEU A 706 16.58 4.39 35.33
N PRO A 707 16.78 4.51 36.66
CA PRO A 707 17.76 3.70 37.38
C PRO A 707 17.56 2.20 37.10
N PRO A 708 18.63 1.40 36.92
CA PRO A 708 18.51 -0.03 36.68
C PRO A 708 17.72 -0.73 37.79
N GLN A 709 16.69 -1.48 37.43
CA GLN A 709 15.87 -2.23 38.38
C GLN A 709 16.27 -3.70 38.39
N LYS A 710 16.44 -4.29 39.57
CA LYS A 710 16.63 -5.74 39.69
C LYS A 710 15.31 -6.47 39.48
N MET A 711 15.28 -7.39 38.52
CA MET A 711 14.09 -8.17 38.20
C MET A 711 13.78 -9.17 39.33
N VAL A 712 12.52 -9.24 39.76
CA VAL A 712 12.04 -10.15 40.83
C VAL A 712 11.20 -11.28 40.24
N ASN A 713 11.10 -12.44 40.89
CA ASN A 713 10.26 -13.53 40.40
C ASN A 713 8.77 -13.10 40.31
N ALA A 714 8.13 -13.35 39.18
CA ALA A 714 6.68 -13.23 39.03
C ALA A 714 5.97 -14.47 39.62
N GLU A 715 4.68 -14.32 39.97
CA GLU A 715 3.89 -15.37 40.66
C GLU A 715 3.79 -16.67 39.85
N ASN A 716 3.90 -16.58 38.52
CA ASN A 716 3.88 -17.71 37.59
C ASN A 716 5.23 -18.47 37.49
N GLY A 717 6.25 -18.09 38.27
CA GLY A 717 7.51 -18.84 38.52
C GLY A 717 8.50 -18.99 37.35
N SER A 718 8.04 -18.82 36.11
CA SER A 718 8.83 -18.92 34.86
C SER A 718 9.31 -17.58 34.32
N HIS A 719 8.79 -16.48 34.86
CA HIS A 719 9.09 -15.12 34.44
C HIS A 719 9.59 -14.30 35.63
N LEU A 720 10.43 -13.32 35.33
CA LEU A 720 10.80 -12.24 36.23
C LEU A 720 9.99 -10.98 35.89
N ARG A 721 9.91 -10.02 36.81
CA ARG A 721 9.14 -8.78 36.72
C ARG A 721 9.98 -7.57 37.15
N ALA A 722 9.78 -6.43 36.48
CA ALA A 722 9.99 -5.08 37.02
C ALA A 722 8.72 -4.25 36.84
N THR A 723 8.58 -3.16 37.62
CA THR A 723 7.38 -2.30 37.60
C THR A 723 7.77 -0.88 37.24
N VAL A 724 7.04 -0.28 36.30
CA VAL A 724 7.39 1.01 35.68
C VAL A 724 6.18 1.94 35.72
N ARG A 725 6.38 3.18 36.18
CA ARG A 725 5.42 4.26 35.93
C ARG A 725 5.78 4.94 34.61
N VAL A 726 4.82 5.04 33.71
CA VAL A 726 4.97 5.61 32.38
C VAL A 726 4.67 7.13 32.46
N PRO A 727 5.53 8.01 31.91
CA PRO A 727 5.25 9.45 31.79
C PRO A 727 3.97 9.75 30.97
N LEU A 728 3.48 10.99 31.03
CA LEU A 728 2.33 11.45 30.23
C LEU A 728 2.73 11.73 28.77
N ASP A 729 3.99 12.12 28.54
CA ASP A 729 4.60 12.42 27.25
C ASP A 729 5.44 11.27 26.68
N ALA A 730 5.40 10.08 27.29
CA ALA A 730 6.02 8.88 26.75
C ALA A 730 5.13 8.28 25.65
N TYR A 731 5.53 8.38 24.38
CA TYR A 731 4.87 7.70 23.23
C TYR A 731 5.48 6.31 22.94
N MET A 732 6.66 6.03 23.47
CA MET A 732 7.36 4.74 23.36
C MET A 732 8.02 4.40 24.70
N MET A 733 7.97 3.13 25.10
CA MET A 733 8.75 2.60 26.22
C MET A 733 9.89 1.72 25.66
N ASP A 734 11.13 2.08 25.97
CA ASP A 734 12.33 1.45 25.42
C ASP A 734 13.12 0.76 26.53
N PHE A 735 13.52 -0.50 26.34
CA PHE A 735 14.25 -1.23 27.39
C PHE A 735 15.18 -2.33 26.87
N VAL A 736 16.11 -2.72 27.75
CA VAL A 736 17.01 -3.86 27.61
C VAL A 736 17.21 -4.56 28.95
N PHE A 737 17.63 -5.82 28.91
CA PHE A 737 17.99 -6.60 30.09
C PHE A 737 19.51 -6.81 30.16
N SER A 738 20.09 -6.83 31.35
CA SER A 738 21.53 -7.08 31.58
C SER A 738 21.77 -8.02 32.75
N GLU A 739 22.90 -8.73 32.77
CA GLU A 739 23.23 -9.66 33.85
C GLU A 739 23.61 -9.00 35.20
N SER A 740 23.90 -7.69 35.21
CA SER A 740 24.23 -6.93 36.43
C SER A 740 23.79 -5.46 36.37
N GLU A 741 23.84 -4.78 37.53
CA GLU A 741 23.56 -3.34 37.70
C GLU A 741 24.56 -2.45 36.94
N GLU A 742 25.81 -2.87 36.81
CA GLU A 742 26.85 -2.16 36.04
C GLU A 742 26.80 -2.49 34.52
N GLY A 743 26.26 -3.65 34.15
CA GLY A 743 26.08 -4.07 32.75
C GLY A 743 26.44 -5.54 32.54
N GLY A 744 27.41 -5.80 31.66
CA GLY A 744 27.85 -7.15 31.27
C GLY A 744 27.24 -7.61 29.95
N ILE A 745 26.85 -8.88 29.86
CA ILE A 745 26.00 -9.40 28.78
C ILE A 745 24.62 -8.75 28.87
N TYR A 746 24.13 -8.27 27.73
CA TYR A 746 22.80 -7.73 27.53
C TYR A 746 21.95 -8.69 26.71
N ASP A 747 20.66 -8.80 27.03
CA ASP A 747 19.65 -9.04 26.00
C ASP A 747 19.08 -7.70 25.54
N ASN A 748 19.44 -7.35 24.29
CA ASN A 748 18.96 -6.20 23.55
C ASN A 748 18.42 -6.62 22.17
N ARG A 749 17.82 -7.82 22.07
CA ARG A 749 17.15 -8.30 20.85
C ARG A 749 18.07 -8.26 19.60
N ASN A 750 19.35 -8.59 19.78
CA ASN A 750 20.44 -8.50 18.80
C ASN A 750 20.77 -7.06 18.32
N GLY A 751 20.76 -6.08 19.23
CA GLY A 751 21.05 -4.67 18.90
C GLY A 751 19.88 -3.91 18.28
N MET A 752 18.66 -4.40 18.51
CA MET A 752 17.40 -3.75 18.14
C MET A 752 16.64 -3.20 19.36
N ASP A 753 17.11 -3.53 20.58
CA ASP A 753 16.45 -3.32 21.87
C ASP A 753 15.01 -3.88 21.91
N TYR A 754 14.29 -3.63 23.00
CA TYR A 754 12.85 -3.84 23.10
C TYR A 754 12.14 -2.49 23.13
N HIS A 755 11.10 -2.37 22.30
CA HIS A 755 10.30 -1.16 22.15
C HIS A 755 8.81 -1.54 22.23
N ILE A 756 8.05 -0.86 23.08
CA ILE A 756 6.60 -1.04 23.21
C ILE A 756 5.92 0.33 23.04
N PRO A 757 4.98 0.49 22.08
CA PRO A 757 4.28 1.75 21.85
C PRO A 757 3.36 2.06 23.04
N VAL A 758 3.25 3.34 23.37
CA VAL A 758 2.43 3.84 24.47
C VAL A 758 1.22 4.60 23.92
N THR A 759 0.04 4.18 24.35
CA THR A 759 -1.25 4.80 24.03
C THR A 759 -1.60 5.92 25.01
N ASP A 760 -2.55 6.79 24.64
CA ASP A 760 -2.98 7.97 25.42
C ASP A 760 -1.87 9.00 25.72
N SER A 761 -0.73 8.94 25.04
CA SER A 761 0.39 9.90 25.19
C SER A 761 0.04 11.28 24.62
N VAL A 762 0.41 12.33 25.36
CA VAL A 762 0.23 13.73 24.93
C VAL A 762 1.29 14.20 23.94
N ALA A 763 2.41 13.45 23.84
CA ALA A 763 3.39 13.61 22.79
C ALA A 763 3.23 12.50 21.73
N LYS A 764 3.78 12.74 20.54
CA LYS A 764 3.82 11.76 19.44
C LYS A 764 5.25 11.57 18.96
N GLU A 765 5.53 10.41 18.37
CA GLU A 765 6.83 10.16 17.74
C GLU A 765 7.09 11.20 16.64
N PRO A 766 8.22 11.92 16.66
CA PRO A 766 8.54 12.89 15.61
C PRO A 766 8.61 12.22 14.24
N PRO A 767 8.03 12.82 13.18
CA PRO A 767 8.04 12.23 11.84
C PRO A 767 9.46 12.16 11.31
N MET A 768 9.92 10.95 10.98
CA MET A 768 11.22 10.69 10.36
C MET A 768 11.17 11.08 8.88
N HIS A 769 12.25 11.67 8.33
CA HIS A 769 12.35 11.92 6.88
C HIS A 769 13.11 10.77 6.20
N ILE A 770 12.40 10.02 5.36
CA ILE A 770 12.87 8.77 4.76
C ILE A 770 12.81 8.92 3.24
N VAL A 771 13.97 8.83 2.58
CA VAL A 771 14.07 8.91 1.12
C VAL A 771 14.43 7.54 0.54
N HIS A 772 13.53 6.97 -0.24
CA HIS A 772 13.77 5.74 -0.98
C HIS A 772 14.45 6.05 -2.31
N ILE A 773 15.57 5.39 -2.62
CA ILE A 773 16.23 5.46 -3.93
C ILE A 773 16.12 4.10 -4.61
N ALA A 774 15.38 4.06 -5.72
CA ALA A 774 15.01 2.84 -6.42
C ALA A 774 15.09 3.01 -7.95
N VAL A 775 14.94 1.90 -8.67
CA VAL A 775 14.83 1.86 -10.15
C VAL A 775 13.53 1.21 -10.63
N GLU A 776 12.76 0.60 -9.72
CA GLU A 776 11.39 0.16 -9.95
C GLU A 776 10.46 0.80 -8.90
N MET A 777 9.22 1.08 -9.30
CA MET A 777 8.12 1.50 -8.43
C MET A 777 6.80 1.06 -9.08
N ALA A 778 5.94 0.36 -8.35
CA ALA A 778 4.63 -0.04 -8.85
C ALA A 778 3.64 1.15 -8.78
N PRO A 779 2.68 1.27 -9.71
CA PRO A 779 2.51 0.50 -10.96
C PRO A 779 3.31 1.05 -12.16
N ILE A 780 4.08 2.14 -11.98
CA ILE A 780 4.61 2.96 -13.08
C ILE A 780 5.88 2.41 -13.78
N ALA A 781 6.67 1.61 -13.08
CA ALA A 781 7.96 1.05 -13.53
C ALA A 781 8.22 -0.28 -12.80
N LYS A 782 7.66 -1.39 -13.30
CA LYS A 782 7.64 -2.69 -12.60
C LYS A 782 8.15 -3.83 -13.50
N VAL A 783 9.08 -4.63 -12.97
CA VAL A 783 9.70 -5.80 -13.64
C VAL A 783 9.80 -7.00 -12.69
N GLY A 784 9.86 -6.76 -11.38
CA GLY A 784 9.74 -7.75 -10.32
C GLY A 784 8.96 -7.21 -9.13
N GLY A 785 9.08 -7.89 -7.99
CA GLY A 785 8.46 -7.47 -6.72
C GLY A 785 9.16 -6.27 -6.04
N LEU A 786 10.28 -5.78 -6.59
CA LEU A 786 10.98 -4.61 -6.04
C LEU A 786 10.09 -3.37 -6.11
N GLY A 787 9.46 -3.13 -7.28
CA GLY A 787 8.54 -2.01 -7.45
C GLY A 787 7.32 -2.09 -6.52
N ASP A 788 6.78 -3.28 -6.27
CA ASP A 788 5.69 -3.49 -5.32
C ASP A 788 6.10 -3.11 -3.89
N VAL A 789 7.27 -3.55 -3.44
CA VAL A 789 7.79 -3.21 -2.10
C VAL A 789 8.04 -1.72 -1.96
N VAL A 790 8.66 -1.06 -2.95
CA VAL A 790 8.95 0.38 -2.88
C VAL A 790 7.68 1.19 -2.64
N THR A 791 6.62 0.94 -3.42
CA THR A 791 5.34 1.65 -3.26
C THR A 791 4.66 1.29 -1.94
N SER A 792 4.47 -0.01 -1.67
CA SER A 792 3.65 -0.48 -0.55
C SER A 792 4.29 -0.20 0.81
N LEU A 793 5.62 -0.33 0.94
CA LEU A 793 6.34 0.05 2.17
C LEU A 793 6.28 1.56 2.38
N SER A 794 6.41 2.37 1.33
CA SER A 794 6.32 3.83 1.45
C SER A 794 4.94 4.27 1.97
N ARG A 795 3.85 3.73 1.41
CA ARG A 795 2.49 3.97 1.91
C ARG A 795 2.34 3.52 3.36
N ALA A 796 2.77 2.30 3.70
CA ALA A 796 2.64 1.77 5.06
C ALA A 796 3.45 2.54 6.13
N VAL A 797 4.55 3.20 5.74
CA VAL A 797 5.35 4.06 6.62
C VAL A 797 4.75 5.48 6.71
N GLN A 798 4.09 5.97 5.67
CA GLN A 798 3.23 7.17 5.76
C GLN A 798 2.00 6.92 6.66
N ASP A 799 1.40 5.72 6.62
CA ASP A 799 0.32 5.27 7.51
C ASP A 799 0.75 5.04 8.99
N LEU A 800 2.04 5.24 9.28
CA LEU A 800 2.61 5.34 10.64
C LEU A 800 2.94 6.80 11.03
N GLY A 801 2.78 7.75 10.11
CA GLY A 801 2.96 9.19 10.35
C GLY A 801 4.33 9.76 10.00
N HIS A 802 5.16 9.04 9.23
CA HIS A 802 6.50 9.51 8.84
C HIS A 802 6.54 10.07 7.40
N ASN A 803 7.50 10.95 7.12
CA ASN A 803 7.62 11.63 5.83
C ASN A 803 8.43 10.77 4.86
N VAL A 804 7.76 10.12 3.91
CA VAL A 804 8.40 9.28 2.88
C VAL A 804 8.36 9.97 1.51
N GLU A 805 9.51 9.99 0.83
CA GLU A 805 9.66 10.42 -0.57
C GLU A 805 10.43 9.36 -1.37
N VAL A 806 10.11 9.20 -2.67
CA VAL A 806 10.83 8.29 -3.58
C VAL A 806 11.60 9.07 -4.64
N ILE A 807 12.85 8.68 -4.93
CA ILE A 807 13.61 9.15 -6.10
C ILE A 807 13.73 8.00 -7.10
N LEU A 808 13.33 8.26 -8.34
CA LEU A 808 13.26 7.29 -9.44
C LEU A 808 13.87 7.88 -10.73
N PRO A 809 14.44 7.08 -11.66
CA PRO A 809 14.79 7.58 -12.98
C PRO A 809 13.54 7.86 -13.84
N LYS A 810 13.55 8.95 -14.61
CA LYS A 810 12.50 9.24 -15.59
C LYS A 810 12.75 8.46 -16.88
N TYR A 811 12.30 7.20 -16.91
CA TYR A 811 12.33 6.38 -18.13
C TYR A 811 11.40 6.93 -19.21
N ASP A 812 11.73 6.66 -20.47
CA ASP A 812 10.84 6.87 -21.62
C ASP A 812 9.63 5.94 -21.64
N CYS A 813 9.74 4.79 -20.97
CA CYS A 813 8.73 3.73 -20.88
C CYS A 813 7.90 3.74 -19.58
N LEU A 814 7.91 4.85 -18.81
CA LEU A 814 7.05 5.00 -17.63
C LEU A 814 5.56 4.97 -18.00
N ASN A 815 4.73 4.27 -17.23
CA ASN A 815 3.27 4.41 -17.34
C ASN A 815 2.79 5.69 -16.64
N LEU A 816 2.89 6.82 -17.33
CA LEU A 816 2.57 8.15 -16.79
C LEU A 816 1.08 8.36 -16.43
N SER A 817 0.17 7.49 -16.88
CA SER A 817 -1.25 7.59 -16.51
C SER A 817 -1.51 7.39 -15.00
N ASN A 818 -0.59 6.71 -14.31
CA ASN A 818 -0.67 6.41 -12.89
C ASN A 818 0.20 7.36 -12.03
N VAL A 819 0.54 8.54 -12.56
CA VAL A 819 1.26 9.61 -11.83
C VAL A 819 0.35 10.83 -11.70
N LYS A 820 -0.15 11.09 -10.49
CA LYS A 820 -0.91 12.32 -10.17
C LYS A 820 0.02 13.52 -10.10
N ASP A 821 -0.51 14.72 -10.35
CA ASP A 821 0.17 16.01 -10.16
C ASP A 821 1.53 16.18 -10.87
N LEU A 822 1.81 15.43 -11.96
CA LEU A 822 3.12 15.41 -12.60
C LEU A 822 3.50 16.77 -13.24
N HIS A 823 4.51 17.44 -12.69
CA HIS A 823 5.02 18.72 -13.20
C HIS A 823 6.55 18.80 -13.15
N TYR A 824 7.12 19.67 -13.99
CA TYR A 824 8.53 20.06 -13.90
C TYR A 824 8.75 20.97 -12.70
N ARG A 825 9.77 20.69 -11.88
CA ARG A 825 10.05 21.43 -10.64
C ARG A 825 11.34 22.26 -10.72
N GLN A 826 12.45 21.67 -11.17
CA GLN A 826 13.75 22.35 -11.34
C GLN A 826 14.69 21.54 -12.24
N SER A 827 15.86 22.09 -12.59
CA SER A 827 16.96 21.30 -13.16
C SER A 827 18.28 21.66 -12.47
N PHE A 828 19.24 20.75 -12.54
CA PHE A 828 20.61 20.94 -12.06
C PHE A 828 21.61 20.25 -12.99
N THR A 829 22.89 20.61 -12.89
CA THR A 829 23.95 20.02 -13.72
C THR A 829 24.85 19.11 -12.88
N TRP A 830 25.04 17.87 -13.35
CA TRP A 830 26.05 16.94 -12.80
C TRP A 830 26.66 16.12 -13.94
N GLY A 831 27.95 15.78 -13.86
CA GLY A 831 28.61 14.98 -14.89
C GLY A 831 28.52 15.59 -16.31
N ASN A 832 28.66 16.92 -16.42
CA ASN A 832 28.45 17.71 -17.65
C ASN A 832 27.09 17.50 -18.36
N THR A 833 26.09 17.04 -17.62
CA THR A 833 24.73 16.74 -18.11
C THR A 833 23.71 17.58 -17.32
N GLU A 834 22.76 18.23 -18.00
CA GLU A 834 21.57 18.76 -17.32
C GLU A 834 20.68 17.59 -16.87
N ILE A 835 20.19 17.62 -15.64
CA ILE A 835 19.24 16.66 -15.07
C ILE A 835 17.99 17.44 -14.71
N LYS A 836 16.88 17.14 -15.39
CA LYS A 836 15.58 17.75 -15.09
C LYS A 836 14.89 16.96 -13.99
N VAL A 837 14.35 17.67 -13.01
CA VAL A 837 13.63 17.12 -11.86
C VAL A 837 12.15 17.38 -12.08
N TRP A 838 11.41 16.29 -12.22
CA TRP A 838 9.95 16.30 -12.23
C TRP A 838 9.44 15.80 -10.88
N PHE A 839 8.29 16.30 -10.44
CA PHE A 839 7.63 15.88 -9.22
C PHE A 839 6.20 15.42 -9.54
N GLY A 840 5.72 14.39 -8.86
CA GLY A 840 4.33 13.92 -8.90
C GLY A 840 4.04 12.99 -7.73
N LYS A 841 2.89 12.32 -7.74
CA LYS A 841 2.53 11.29 -6.75
C LYS A 841 2.16 9.97 -7.42
N VAL A 842 2.52 8.86 -6.79
CA VAL A 842 2.21 7.49 -7.24
C VAL A 842 1.66 6.73 -6.05
N GLU A 843 0.42 6.25 -6.14
CA GLU A 843 -0.36 5.75 -4.98
C GLU A 843 -0.30 6.70 -3.77
N ASP A 844 -0.39 8.00 -4.08
CA ASP A 844 -0.27 9.17 -3.19
C ASP A 844 1.09 9.39 -2.48
N VAL A 845 2.05 8.50 -2.67
CA VAL A 845 3.46 8.69 -2.28
C VAL A 845 4.11 9.78 -3.16
N PRO A 846 4.80 10.79 -2.59
CA PRO A 846 5.60 11.77 -3.35
C PRO A 846 6.78 11.13 -4.09
N VAL A 847 6.93 11.45 -5.39
CA VAL A 847 8.00 10.92 -6.24
C VAL A 847 8.72 12.03 -7.01
N TYR A 848 10.05 11.99 -6.97
CA TYR A 848 10.93 12.80 -7.82
C TYR A 848 11.49 11.94 -8.95
N PHE A 849 11.22 12.35 -10.20
CA PHE A 849 11.73 11.70 -11.39
C PHE A 849 12.93 12.48 -11.94
N LEU A 850 14.10 11.85 -11.94
CA LEU A 850 15.34 12.44 -12.46
C LEU A 850 15.52 12.09 -13.93
N GLU A 851 15.66 13.10 -14.77
CA GLU A 851 15.77 12.98 -16.23
C GLU A 851 17.09 13.58 -16.75
N PRO A 852 18.19 12.80 -16.71
CA PRO A 852 19.45 13.19 -17.35
C PRO A 852 19.28 13.39 -18.85
N GLN A 853 19.60 14.58 -19.35
CA GLN A 853 19.52 14.96 -20.77
C GLN A 853 20.67 14.36 -21.62
N ASN A 854 21.11 13.14 -21.28
CA ASN A 854 22.16 12.36 -21.95
C ASN A 854 21.62 11.07 -22.62
N GLY A 855 20.30 10.84 -22.59
CA GLY A 855 19.64 9.73 -23.24
C GLY A 855 19.78 8.36 -22.56
N MET A 856 20.51 8.25 -21.43
CA MET A 856 20.69 6.96 -20.74
C MET A 856 19.37 6.27 -20.37
N PHE A 857 18.33 7.03 -20.05
CA PHE A 857 17.02 6.52 -19.63
C PHE A 857 15.97 6.49 -20.76
N TRP A 858 16.38 6.81 -21.99
CA TRP A 858 15.53 6.78 -23.20
C TRP A 858 15.93 5.59 -24.08
N VAL A 859 15.60 4.38 -23.61
CA VAL A 859 16.04 3.10 -24.20
C VAL A 859 14.93 2.04 -24.30
N GLY A 860 13.69 2.42 -24.03
CA GLY A 860 12.48 1.59 -24.10
C GLY A 860 12.31 0.54 -23.00
N CYS A 861 13.21 0.47 -22.01
CA CYS A 861 13.14 -0.51 -20.92
C CYS A 861 13.91 -0.13 -19.64
N VAL A 862 13.42 -0.65 -18.50
CA VAL A 862 14.03 -0.44 -17.18
C VAL A 862 15.42 -1.09 -17.08
N TYR A 863 15.58 -2.33 -17.54
CA TYR A 863 16.83 -3.12 -17.47
C TYR A 863 17.32 -3.59 -18.86
N GLY A 864 18.55 -4.08 -18.94
CA GLY A 864 19.14 -4.74 -20.11
C GLY A 864 19.87 -3.82 -21.09
N ARG A 865 20.38 -2.66 -20.64
CA ARG A 865 20.98 -1.60 -21.46
C ARG A 865 22.15 -0.91 -20.74
N ASN A 866 23.30 -1.60 -20.60
CA ASN A 866 24.49 -1.08 -19.87
C ASN A 866 24.14 -0.54 -18.47
N ASP A 867 23.41 -1.35 -17.71
CA ASP A 867 22.69 -0.92 -16.50
C ASP A 867 23.61 -0.39 -15.40
N GLU A 868 24.81 -0.95 -15.25
CA GLU A 868 25.80 -0.48 -14.26
C GLU A 868 26.18 0.98 -14.47
N SER A 869 26.41 1.38 -15.73
CA SER A 869 26.74 2.76 -16.09
C SER A 869 25.55 3.70 -15.85
N ARG A 870 24.35 3.27 -16.26
CA ARG A 870 23.12 4.07 -16.12
C ARG A 870 22.77 4.30 -14.65
N PHE A 871 22.69 3.22 -13.88
CA PHE A 871 22.27 3.30 -12.49
C PHE A 871 23.35 3.93 -11.60
N GLY A 872 24.65 3.76 -11.92
CA GLY A 872 25.72 4.54 -11.30
C GLY A 872 25.56 6.05 -11.50
N PHE A 873 25.25 6.49 -12.73
CA PHE A 873 24.95 7.90 -13.03
C PHE A 873 23.72 8.41 -12.25
N PHE A 874 22.65 7.61 -12.18
CA PHE A 874 21.44 7.95 -11.43
C PHE A 874 21.68 8.04 -9.91
N CYS A 875 22.44 7.13 -9.31
CA CYS A 875 22.73 7.15 -7.88
C CYS A 875 23.49 8.43 -7.47
N HIS A 876 24.48 8.85 -8.27
CA HIS A 876 25.11 10.15 -8.13
C HIS A 876 24.09 11.30 -8.27
N SER A 877 23.26 11.25 -9.32
CA SER A 877 22.24 12.28 -9.56
C SER A 877 21.25 12.42 -8.40
N ALA A 878 20.86 11.32 -7.75
CA ALA A 878 19.95 11.32 -6.61
C ALA A 878 20.58 11.93 -5.34
N LEU A 879 21.84 11.58 -5.03
CA LEU A 879 22.58 12.20 -3.93
C LEU A 879 22.86 13.69 -4.19
N GLU A 880 23.19 14.05 -5.42
CA GLU A 880 23.42 15.44 -5.84
C GLU A 880 22.13 16.28 -5.79
N PHE A 881 21.00 15.71 -6.21
CA PHE A 881 19.68 16.33 -6.07
C PHE A 881 19.35 16.62 -4.60
N LEU A 882 19.49 15.63 -3.71
CA LEU A 882 19.26 15.81 -2.27
C LEU A 882 20.14 16.92 -1.69
N ARG A 883 21.44 16.91 -2.05
CA ARG A 883 22.43 17.91 -1.61
C ARG A 883 22.09 19.33 -2.09
N GLN A 884 21.67 19.50 -3.35
CA GLN A 884 21.33 20.80 -3.91
C GLN A 884 19.96 21.33 -3.46
N ASN A 885 19.00 20.43 -3.20
CA ASN A 885 17.67 20.78 -2.69
C ASN A 885 17.66 21.12 -1.18
N GLY A 886 18.82 21.07 -0.50
CA GLY A 886 18.93 21.30 0.95
C GLY A 886 18.24 20.20 1.79
N SER A 887 18.03 19.02 1.22
CA SER A 887 17.31 17.92 1.87
C SER A 887 18.17 17.29 2.96
N SER A 888 17.62 17.08 4.16
CA SER A 888 18.33 16.49 5.30
C SER A 888 17.64 15.22 5.82
N PRO A 889 17.50 14.17 4.99
CA PRO A 889 16.81 12.95 5.39
C PRO A 889 17.52 12.28 6.57
N ASP A 890 16.74 11.65 7.44
CA ASP A 890 17.24 10.74 8.47
C ASP A 890 17.72 9.43 7.86
N ILE A 891 16.96 8.91 6.89
CA ILE A 891 17.20 7.62 6.24
C ILE A 891 17.27 7.81 4.73
N ILE A 892 18.31 7.25 4.12
CA ILE A 892 18.38 7.01 2.68
C ILE A 892 18.25 5.49 2.48
N HIS A 893 17.09 5.03 2.02
CA HIS A 893 16.77 3.62 1.84
C HIS A 893 16.99 3.18 0.40
N CYS A 894 18.00 2.34 0.20
CA CYS A 894 18.44 1.86 -1.10
C CYS A 894 17.93 0.43 -1.35
N HIS A 895 17.35 0.19 -2.53
CA HIS A 895 16.84 -1.10 -2.98
C HIS A 895 17.73 -1.76 -4.05
N ASP A 896 18.29 -2.92 -3.72
CA ASP A 896 19.09 -3.83 -4.55
C ASP A 896 20.35 -3.24 -5.23
N TRP A 897 21.11 -4.09 -5.94
CA TRP A 897 22.37 -3.77 -6.62
C TRP A 897 22.32 -2.52 -7.51
N SER A 898 21.14 -2.19 -8.05
CA SER A 898 20.90 -1.02 -8.89
C SER A 898 20.98 0.31 -8.14
N SER A 899 20.65 0.35 -6.84
CA SER A 899 20.84 1.54 -5.99
C SER A 899 22.06 1.43 -5.06
N ALA A 900 22.72 0.27 -5.02
CA ALA A 900 23.93 0.02 -4.23
C ALA A 900 25.01 1.12 -4.33
N PRO A 901 25.25 1.79 -5.49
CA PRO A 901 26.21 2.89 -5.56
C PRO A 901 25.95 4.03 -4.57
N VAL A 902 24.70 4.31 -4.22
CA VAL A 902 24.36 5.33 -3.20
C VAL A 902 25.11 5.07 -1.90
N ALA A 903 25.27 3.80 -1.47
CA ALA A 903 25.82 3.49 -0.15
C ALA A 903 27.30 3.87 0.01
N TRP A 904 28.14 3.63 -1.01
CA TRP A 904 29.54 4.04 -0.95
C TRP A 904 29.72 5.51 -1.32
N LEU A 905 29.01 6.00 -2.34
CA LEU A 905 29.06 7.41 -2.73
C LEU A 905 28.62 8.34 -1.60
N PHE A 906 27.57 7.98 -0.86
CA PHE A 906 27.13 8.73 0.31
C PHE A 906 28.24 8.88 1.34
N LYS A 907 28.81 7.76 1.82
CA LYS A 907 29.86 7.76 2.85
C LYS A 907 31.16 8.43 2.40
N GLU A 908 31.50 8.34 1.12
CA GLU A 908 32.78 8.80 0.58
C GLU A 908 32.75 10.24 0.05
N GLN A 909 31.57 10.78 -0.31
CA GLN A 909 31.46 12.08 -1.00
C GLN A 909 30.40 13.03 -0.41
N TYR A 910 29.31 12.54 0.19
CA TYR A 910 28.15 13.38 0.55
C TYR A 910 27.90 13.54 2.06
N ALA A 911 28.22 12.54 2.88
CA ALA A 911 27.95 12.53 4.32
C ALA A 911 28.67 13.66 5.09
N GLN A 912 29.80 14.17 4.57
CA GLN A 912 30.51 15.33 5.14
C GLN A 912 30.19 16.65 4.40
N ASN A 913 29.48 16.58 3.27
CA ASN A 913 29.31 17.69 2.31
C ASN A 913 27.83 18.03 2.07
N GLY A 914 27.03 18.07 3.14
CA GLY A 914 25.65 18.56 3.13
C GLY A 914 24.57 17.55 3.50
N LEU A 915 24.86 16.24 3.56
CA LEU A 915 23.91 15.20 3.95
C LEU A 915 24.31 14.48 5.26
N SER A 916 24.74 15.23 6.28
CA SER A 916 25.38 14.67 7.49
C SER A 916 24.44 13.98 8.49
N ASN A 917 23.13 14.30 8.47
CA ASN A 917 22.14 13.62 9.30
C ASN A 917 21.88 12.17 8.83
N GLY A 918 22.00 11.92 7.52
CA GLY A 918 21.53 10.69 6.89
C GLY A 918 22.22 9.41 7.37
N ARG A 919 21.45 8.33 7.43
CA ARG A 919 21.92 6.95 7.58
C ARG A 919 21.45 6.12 6.40
N VAL A 920 22.33 5.27 5.87
CA VAL A 920 22.02 4.45 4.69
C VAL A 920 21.52 3.08 5.14
N VAL A 921 20.32 2.73 4.69
CA VAL A 921 19.74 1.40 4.86
C VAL A 921 19.68 0.72 3.50
N PHE A 922 20.05 -0.56 3.41
CA PHE A 922 20.13 -1.30 2.15
C PHE A 922 19.28 -2.58 2.17
N THR A 923 18.27 -2.69 1.29
CA THR A 923 17.47 -3.91 1.12
C THR A 923 17.93 -4.70 -0.11
N ILE A 924 18.36 -5.94 0.10
CA ILE A 924 18.59 -6.91 -0.97
C ILE A 924 17.27 -7.59 -1.33
N HIS A 925 16.79 -7.42 -2.57
CA HIS A 925 15.59 -8.12 -3.06
C HIS A 925 15.94 -9.45 -3.74
N ASN A 926 17.07 -9.54 -4.44
CA ASN A 926 17.60 -10.81 -4.97
C ASN A 926 19.13 -10.83 -5.12
N LEU A 927 19.82 -11.64 -4.31
CA LEU A 927 21.29 -11.67 -4.25
C LEU A 927 21.98 -12.20 -5.52
N GLU A 928 21.26 -12.90 -6.40
CA GLU A 928 21.81 -13.41 -7.68
C GLU A 928 22.25 -12.29 -8.64
N PHE A 929 21.75 -11.06 -8.46
CA PHE A 929 22.06 -9.94 -9.33
C PHE A 929 23.03 -8.96 -8.65
N GLY A 930 24.11 -8.59 -9.37
CA GLY A 930 25.02 -7.54 -8.94
C GLY A 930 25.70 -7.77 -7.58
N ALA A 931 25.93 -9.02 -7.18
CA ALA A 931 26.50 -9.40 -5.88
C ALA A 931 27.81 -8.66 -5.49
N HIS A 932 28.63 -8.26 -6.46
CA HIS A 932 29.81 -7.42 -6.25
C HIS A 932 29.47 -5.99 -5.77
N HIS A 933 28.43 -5.39 -6.36
CA HIS A 933 27.91 -4.07 -5.96
C HIS A 933 27.15 -4.15 -4.63
N ILE A 934 26.41 -5.23 -4.40
CA ILE A 934 25.83 -5.55 -3.08
C ILE A 934 26.93 -5.62 -2.02
N GLY A 935 28.02 -6.34 -2.24
CA GLY A 935 29.14 -6.42 -1.29
C GLY A 935 29.75 -5.05 -0.95
N LYS A 936 29.92 -4.17 -1.93
CA LYS A 936 30.36 -2.78 -1.72
C LYS A 936 29.36 -1.96 -0.88
N ALA A 937 28.06 -2.11 -1.13
CA ALA A 937 27.03 -1.43 -0.34
C ALA A 937 26.97 -1.98 1.09
N MET A 938 27.03 -3.30 1.28
CA MET A 938 27.10 -3.96 2.59
C MET A 938 28.32 -3.48 3.41
N ALA A 939 29.44 -3.16 2.76
CA ALA A 939 30.61 -2.59 3.44
C ALA A 939 30.42 -1.12 3.91
N ARG A 940 29.40 -0.41 3.42
CA ARG A 940 29.25 1.06 3.61
C ARG A 940 27.92 1.51 4.22
N CYS A 941 26.84 0.74 4.09
CA CYS A 941 25.56 1.05 4.73
C CYS A 941 25.64 0.95 6.26
N ASP A 942 24.73 1.62 6.97
CA ASP A 942 24.66 1.59 8.44
C ASP A 942 23.91 0.35 8.92
N LYS A 943 22.81 0.02 8.25
CA LYS A 943 22.04 -1.24 8.42
C LYS A 943 21.72 -1.86 7.06
N ALA A 944 21.53 -3.17 7.04
CA ALA A 944 21.10 -3.90 5.86
C ALA A 944 19.99 -4.89 6.19
N THR A 945 19.19 -5.25 5.19
CA THR A 945 18.13 -6.25 5.31
C THR A 945 17.89 -7.00 4.00
N THR A 946 17.16 -8.10 4.07
CA THR A 946 16.56 -8.78 2.93
C THR A 946 15.15 -9.24 3.28
N VAL A 947 14.38 -9.60 2.25
CA VAL A 947 12.91 -9.68 2.26
C VAL A 947 12.31 -10.93 2.94
N SER A 948 13.08 -11.63 3.78
CA SER A 948 12.72 -12.84 4.54
C SER A 948 13.74 -13.13 5.66
N TYR A 949 13.27 -13.74 6.75
CA TYR A 949 14.10 -14.22 7.86
C TYR A 949 14.79 -15.56 7.55
N THR A 950 14.14 -16.48 6.83
CA THR A 950 14.81 -17.70 6.37
C THR A 950 15.80 -17.41 5.25
N TYR A 951 15.48 -16.54 4.28
CA TYR A 951 16.42 -16.17 3.22
C TYR A 951 17.67 -15.46 3.76
N SER A 952 17.54 -14.59 4.76
CA SER A 952 18.71 -13.93 5.38
C SER A 952 19.68 -14.92 6.03
N ARG A 953 19.16 -16.06 6.53
CA ARG A 953 19.97 -17.20 7.01
C ARG A 953 20.51 -18.05 5.87
N GLU A 954 19.72 -18.36 4.84
CA GLU A 954 20.15 -19.09 3.64
C GLU A 954 21.35 -18.39 2.96
N VAL A 955 21.33 -17.05 2.83
CA VAL A 955 22.42 -16.28 2.20
C VAL A 955 23.55 -15.84 3.16
N SER A 956 23.44 -16.13 4.45
CA SER A 956 24.38 -15.63 5.49
C SER A 956 25.85 -15.96 5.21
N GLY A 957 26.14 -17.14 4.63
CA GLY A 957 27.48 -17.60 4.26
C GLY A 957 28.01 -17.04 2.93
N HIS A 958 27.23 -16.26 2.18
CA HIS A 958 27.66 -15.72 0.90
C HIS A 958 28.74 -14.62 1.10
N GLY A 959 29.75 -14.57 0.22
CA GLY A 959 30.92 -13.69 0.39
C GLY A 959 30.63 -12.19 0.47
N ALA A 960 29.50 -11.73 -0.11
CA ALA A 960 29.03 -10.35 0.00
C ALA A 960 28.32 -10.02 1.34
N ILE A 961 27.95 -11.04 2.12
CA ILE A 961 27.09 -10.94 3.32
C ILE A 961 27.86 -11.33 4.58
N ALA A 962 28.60 -12.44 4.55
CA ALA A 962 29.29 -13.00 5.71
C ALA A 962 30.21 -12.00 6.47
N PRO A 963 30.98 -11.10 5.81
CA PRO A 963 31.78 -10.09 6.52
C PRO A 963 30.97 -9.01 7.25
N HIS A 964 29.67 -8.94 7.00
CA HIS A 964 28.77 -7.85 7.40
C HIS A 964 27.47 -8.36 8.08
N PHE A 965 27.41 -9.65 8.43
CA PHE A 965 26.22 -10.31 8.94
C PHE A 965 25.65 -9.66 10.23
N SER A 966 26.50 -9.09 11.08
CA SER A 966 26.10 -8.42 12.33
C SER A 966 25.22 -7.17 12.16
N LYS A 967 25.06 -6.65 10.93
CA LYS A 967 24.12 -5.57 10.59
C LYS A 967 23.11 -5.97 9.51
N PHE A 968 22.98 -7.26 9.22
CA PHE A 968 22.09 -7.81 8.20
C PHE A 968 20.89 -8.53 8.84
N HIS A 969 19.69 -8.11 8.47
CA HIS A 969 18.43 -8.54 9.09
C HIS A 969 17.53 -9.19 8.03
N GLY A 970 16.56 -10.01 8.47
CA GLY A 970 15.53 -10.54 7.57
C GLY A 970 14.17 -9.98 7.96
N ILE A 971 13.57 -9.16 7.09
CA ILE A 971 12.24 -8.58 7.29
C ILE A 971 11.33 -9.07 6.15
N ARG A 972 10.31 -9.85 6.50
CA ARG A 972 9.30 -10.36 5.55
C ARG A 972 8.56 -9.21 4.87
N ASN A 973 8.31 -9.29 3.56
CA ASN A 973 7.41 -8.33 2.92
C ASN A 973 5.94 -8.49 3.39
N GLY A 974 5.13 -7.49 3.07
CA GLY A 974 3.67 -7.61 3.00
C GLY A 974 3.15 -7.49 1.57
N ILE A 975 1.83 -7.60 1.41
CA ILE A 975 1.07 -7.18 0.21
C ILE A 975 0.27 -5.90 0.49
N ASP A 976 -0.04 -5.15 -0.56
CA ASP A 976 -0.91 -3.98 -0.50
C ASP A 976 -2.39 -4.40 -0.59
N PRO A 977 -3.24 -4.11 0.41
CA PRO A 977 -4.66 -4.45 0.40
C PRO A 977 -5.55 -3.46 -0.39
N ASP A 978 -5.00 -2.41 -1.01
CA ASP A 978 -5.72 -1.65 -2.05
C ASP A 978 -5.57 -2.30 -3.44
N ILE A 979 -4.42 -2.92 -3.70
CA ILE A 979 -4.14 -3.62 -4.96
C ILE A 979 -4.72 -5.05 -4.92
N TRP A 980 -4.61 -5.73 -3.79
CA TRP A 980 -4.94 -7.15 -3.64
C TRP A 980 -6.06 -7.39 -2.61
N ASP A 981 -7.30 -7.03 -2.95
CA ASP A 981 -8.47 -7.31 -2.11
C ASP A 981 -9.69 -7.80 -2.94
N PRO A 982 -10.12 -9.07 -2.79
CA PRO A 982 -11.32 -9.57 -3.49
C PRO A 982 -12.62 -8.88 -3.09
N TYR A 983 -12.66 -8.03 -2.06
CA TYR A 983 -13.83 -7.20 -1.78
C TYR A 983 -13.89 -5.92 -2.65
N SER A 984 -12.75 -5.42 -3.15
CA SER A 984 -12.68 -4.22 -4.00
C SER A 984 -12.24 -4.47 -5.45
N ASP A 985 -11.66 -5.63 -5.75
CA ASP A 985 -11.12 -6.01 -7.06
C ASP A 985 -12.19 -6.06 -8.18
N ASN A 986 -12.07 -5.17 -9.15
CA ASN A 986 -12.97 -5.07 -10.31
C ASN A 986 -12.64 -6.06 -11.44
N PHE A 987 -11.59 -6.88 -11.32
CA PHE A 987 -11.21 -7.90 -12.32
C PHE A 987 -11.87 -9.27 -12.10
N ILE A 988 -12.62 -9.44 -11.01
CA ILE A 988 -13.35 -10.67 -10.65
C ILE A 988 -14.86 -10.49 -10.77
N PRO A 989 -15.65 -11.54 -11.09
CA PRO A 989 -17.07 -11.40 -11.43
C PRO A 989 -17.99 -11.16 -10.23
N VAL A 990 -17.53 -11.45 -9.01
CA VAL A 990 -18.26 -11.32 -7.75
C VAL A 990 -17.25 -10.92 -6.69
N HIS A 991 -17.47 -9.80 -6.00
CA HIS A 991 -16.66 -9.37 -4.86
C HIS A 991 -16.93 -10.28 -3.64
N TYR A 992 -15.91 -10.65 -2.88
CA TYR A 992 -16.06 -11.54 -1.72
C TYR A 992 -15.11 -11.25 -0.56
N THR A 993 -15.50 -11.72 0.62
CA THR A 993 -14.73 -11.71 1.87
C THR A 993 -14.48 -13.15 2.35
N SER A 994 -13.89 -13.34 3.53
CA SER A 994 -13.71 -14.67 4.12
C SER A 994 -15.04 -15.39 4.42
N GLU A 995 -16.15 -14.65 4.57
CA GLU A 995 -17.48 -15.21 4.87
C GLU A 995 -18.20 -15.81 3.65
N ASN A 996 -18.03 -15.24 2.45
CA ASN A 996 -18.64 -15.74 1.20
C ASN A 996 -17.59 -16.26 0.18
N VAL A 997 -16.39 -16.60 0.66
CA VAL A 997 -15.26 -17.10 -0.14
C VAL A 997 -15.64 -18.25 -1.10
N VAL A 998 -16.47 -19.19 -0.66
CA VAL A 998 -16.86 -20.36 -1.48
C VAL A 998 -17.68 -19.93 -2.71
N GLU A 999 -18.59 -18.96 -2.55
CA GLU A 999 -19.39 -18.41 -3.65
C GLU A 999 -18.52 -17.59 -4.61
N GLY A 1000 -17.74 -16.64 -4.08
CA GLY A 1000 -16.86 -15.78 -4.86
C GLY A 1000 -15.83 -16.56 -5.68
N LYS A 1001 -15.16 -17.54 -5.06
CA LYS A 1001 -14.21 -18.42 -5.76
C LYS A 1001 -14.90 -19.32 -6.79
N SER A 1002 -16.11 -19.82 -6.52
CA SER A 1002 -16.89 -20.60 -7.50
C SER A 1002 -17.26 -19.77 -8.74
N ALA A 1003 -17.72 -18.54 -8.54
CA ALA A 1003 -18.01 -17.60 -9.63
C ALA A 1003 -16.74 -17.25 -10.42
N ALA A 1004 -15.63 -16.93 -9.75
CA ALA A 1004 -14.34 -16.66 -10.37
C ALA A 1004 -13.78 -17.87 -11.14
N LYS A 1005 -13.88 -19.09 -10.58
CA LYS A 1005 -13.48 -20.36 -11.22
C LYS A 1005 -14.23 -20.60 -12.52
N LYS A 1006 -15.55 -20.42 -12.50
CA LYS A 1006 -16.40 -20.51 -13.70
C LYS A 1006 -16.03 -19.46 -14.76
N ALA A 1007 -15.81 -18.20 -14.36
CA ALA A 1007 -15.39 -17.14 -15.26
C ALA A 1007 -13.98 -17.38 -15.83
N LEU A 1008 -13.05 -17.90 -15.04
CA LEU A 1008 -11.70 -18.29 -15.47
C LEU A 1008 -11.76 -19.43 -16.50
N GLN A 1009 -12.57 -20.47 -16.24
CA GLN A 1009 -12.79 -21.58 -17.18
C GLN A 1009 -13.37 -21.06 -18.50
N GLN A 1010 -14.38 -20.17 -18.45
CA GLN A 1010 -14.97 -19.55 -19.63
C GLN A 1010 -13.97 -18.68 -20.41
N ARG A 1011 -13.26 -17.74 -19.76
CA ARG A 1011 -12.29 -16.82 -20.40
C ARG A 1011 -11.16 -17.57 -21.11
N LEU A 1012 -10.76 -18.73 -20.61
CA LEU A 1012 -9.62 -19.49 -21.16
C LEU A 1012 -10.01 -20.61 -22.13
N GLY A 1013 -11.29 -20.97 -22.21
CA GLY A 1013 -11.78 -22.09 -23.02
C GLY A 1013 -11.55 -23.46 -22.38
N LEU A 1014 -11.61 -23.53 -21.05
CA LEU A 1014 -11.58 -24.78 -20.29
C LEU A 1014 -13.00 -25.37 -20.15
N GLN A 1015 -13.06 -26.67 -19.85
CA GLN A 1015 -14.30 -27.34 -19.48
C GLN A 1015 -14.82 -26.77 -18.14
N GLN A 1016 -16.11 -26.44 -18.08
CA GLN A 1016 -16.76 -25.96 -16.86
C GLN A 1016 -17.14 -27.14 -15.95
N THR A 1017 -16.12 -27.73 -15.31
CA THR A 1017 -16.24 -28.87 -14.38
C THR A 1017 -15.81 -28.48 -12.98
N ASP A 1018 -16.48 -28.99 -11.94
CA ASP A 1018 -15.94 -28.89 -10.58
C ASP A 1018 -14.88 -29.96 -10.36
N THR A 1019 -13.68 -29.61 -10.79
CA THR A 1019 -12.41 -30.33 -10.67
C THR A 1019 -11.38 -29.34 -10.13
N PRO A 1020 -10.37 -29.77 -9.35
CA PRO A 1020 -9.41 -28.85 -8.75
C PRO A 1020 -8.60 -28.11 -9.82
N VAL A 1021 -8.55 -26.78 -9.74
CA VAL A 1021 -7.76 -25.91 -10.62
C VAL A 1021 -6.46 -25.52 -9.92
N VAL A 1022 -5.33 -25.89 -10.51
CA VAL A 1022 -3.99 -25.43 -10.09
C VAL A 1022 -3.58 -24.25 -10.97
N GLY A 1023 -3.44 -23.08 -10.35
CA GLY A 1023 -2.91 -21.87 -10.96
C GLY A 1023 -1.40 -21.74 -10.76
N ILE A 1024 -0.69 -21.22 -11.76
CA ILE A 1024 0.75 -20.96 -11.75
C ILE A 1024 0.97 -19.55 -12.31
N ILE A 1025 1.34 -18.58 -11.47
CA ILE A 1025 1.62 -17.19 -11.88
C ILE A 1025 3.09 -16.90 -11.58
N SER A 1026 3.96 -16.95 -12.60
CA SER A 1026 5.39 -16.75 -12.42
C SER A 1026 6.14 -16.44 -13.73
N ARG A 1027 7.22 -15.66 -13.64
CA ARG A 1027 8.25 -15.61 -14.69
C ARG A 1027 8.85 -17.00 -14.89
N LEU A 1028 9.09 -17.40 -16.13
CA LEU A 1028 9.58 -18.73 -16.48
C LEU A 1028 11.12 -18.72 -16.56
N THR A 1029 11.76 -18.86 -15.40
CA THR A 1029 13.23 -18.89 -15.24
C THR A 1029 13.68 -20.09 -14.41
N VAL A 1030 14.97 -20.44 -14.46
CA VAL A 1030 15.53 -21.57 -13.70
C VAL A 1030 15.29 -21.43 -12.19
N GLN A 1031 15.41 -20.21 -11.64
CA GLN A 1031 15.02 -19.87 -10.25
C GLN A 1031 13.62 -20.39 -9.89
N LYS A 1032 12.65 -20.23 -10.79
CA LYS A 1032 11.23 -20.52 -10.54
C LYS A 1032 10.87 -21.99 -10.79
N GLY A 1033 11.87 -22.87 -10.83
CA GLY A 1033 11.67 -24.31 -10.87
C GLY A 1033 10.99 -24.78 -12.16
N ILE A 1034 11.33 -24.24 -13.33
CA ILE A 1034 10.65 -24.57 -14.60
C ILE A 1034 10.53 -26.08 -14.91
N HIS A 1035 11.44 -26.93 -14.42
CA HIS A 1035 11.33 -28.37 -14.56
C HIS A 1035 10.26 -28.97 -13.62
N LEU A 1036 10.17 -28.47 -12.38
CA LEU A 1036 9.11 -28.79 -11.42
C LEU A 1036 7.74 -28.27 -11.89
N ILE A 1037 7.68 -27.08 -12.51
CA ILE A 1037 6.48 -26.56 -13.18
C ILE A 1037 6.04 -27.52 -14.29
N LYS A 1038 6.96 -27.91 -15.20
CA LYS A 1038 6.64 -28.86 -16.29
C LYS A 1038 6.11 -30.19 -15.75
N HIS A 1039 6.70 -30.72 -14.68
CA HIS A 1039 6.26 -31.96 -14.02
C HIS A 1039 4.87 -31.81 -13.38
N ALA A 1040 4.66 -30.77 -12.58
CA ALA A 1040 3.40 -30.48 -11.90
C ALA A 1040 2.19 -30.34 -12.83
N ILE A 1041 2.39 -29.79 -14.04
CA ILE A 1041 1.34 -29.70 -15.06
C ILE A 1041 0.85 -31.11 -15.44
N TYR A 1042 1.75 -32.06 -15.71
CA TYR A 1042 1.38 -33.44 -15.98
C TYR A 1042 0.73 -34.11 -14.76
N ARG A 1043 1.33 -33.99 -13.56
CA ARG A 1043 0.78 -34.62 -12.34
C ARG A 1043 -0.64 -34.17 -12.03
N THR A 1044 -0.93 -32.88 -12.17
CA THR A 1044 -2.28 -32.34 -11.95
C THR A 1044 -3.28 -32.94 -12.96
N LEU A 1045 -2.88 -33.11 -14.22
CA LEU A 1045 -3.71 -33.68 -15.28
C LEU A 1045 -3.93 -35.19 -15.12
N GLU A 1046 -2.95 -35.93 -14.59
CA GLU A 1046 -3.09 -37.33 -14.15
C GLU A 1046 -4.09 -37.46 -12.99
N ARG A 1047 -4.01 -36.56 -11.99
CA ARG A 1047 -4.92 -36.47 -10.84
C ARG A 1047 -6.32 -35.90 -11.18
N ASN A 1048 -6.69 -35.87 -12.45
CA ASN A 1048 -7.96 -35.34 -12.99
C ASN A 1048 -8.27 -33.87 -12.63
N GLY A 1049 -7.24 -33.07 -12.33
CA GLY A 1049 -7.36 -31.63 -12.18
C GLY A 1049 -7.34 -30.88 -13.51
N GLN A 1050 -7.39 -29.55 -13.39
CA GLN A 1050 -7.17 -28.57 -14.46
C GLN A 1050 -5.97 -27.68 -14.12
N VAL A 1051 -5.30 -27.13 -15.14
CA VAL A 1051 -4.12 -26.29 -14.95
C VAL A 1051 -4.20 -24.98 -15.74
N VAL A 1052 -3.92 -23.86 -15.06
CA VAL A 1052 -3.75 -22.55 -15.69
C VAL A 1052 -2.36 -22.00 -15.34
N LEU A 1053 -1.56 -21.68 -16.37
CA LEU A 1053 -0.29 -20.99 -16.21
C LEU A 1053 -0.36 -19.60 -16.84
N LEU A 1054 0.18 -18.59 -16.14
CA LEU A 1054 0.38 -17.25 -16.64
C LEU A 1054 1.84 -16.81 -16.40
N GLY A 1055 2.54 -16.46 -17.48
CA GLY A 1055 3.87 -15.87 -17.41
C GLY A 1055 4.79 -16.22 -18.58
N SER A 1056 5.76 -15.35 -18.83
CA SER A 1056 6.72 -15.43 -19.93
C SER A 1056 8.14 -15.78 -19.47
N ALA A 1057 8.96 -16.27 -20.40
CA ALA A 1057 10.39 -16.48 -20.22
C ALA A 1057 11.21 -15.37 -20.92
N PRO A 1058 12.20 -14.76 -20.24
CA PRO A 1058 13.17 -13.87 -20.89
C PRO A 1058 14.11 -14.58 -21.88
N ASP A 1059 14.35 -15.88 -21.69
CA ASP A 1059 15.10 -16.71 -22.64
C ASP A 1059 14.14 -17.27 -23.69
N HIS A 1060 14.35 -16.87 -24.96
CA HIS A 1060 13.53 -17.32 -26.09
C HIS A 1060 13.49 -18.85 -26.26
N ARG A 1061 14.51 -19.59 -25.80
CA ARG A 1061 14.53 -21.06 -25.83
C ARG A 1061 13.54 -21.63 -24.81
N ILE A 1062 13.50 -21.06 -23.60
CA ILE A 1062 12.54 -21.45 -22.56
C ILE A 1062 11.11 -21.04 -22.98
N GLN A 1063 10.94 -19.88 -23.62
CA GLN A 1063 9.65 -19.46 -24.20
C GLN A 1063 9.18 -20.45 -25.29
N GLY A 1064 10.08 -20.87 -26.18
CA GLY A 1064 9.80 -21.87 -27.22
C GLY A 1064 9.44 -23.24 -26.64
N ASP A 1065 10.18 -23.71 -25.63
CA ASP A 1065 9.91 -24.93 -24.85
C ASP A 1065 8.49 -24.95 -24.29
N PHE A 1066 8.07 -23.87 -23.63
CA PHE A 1066 6.73 -23.76 -23.07
C PHE A 1066 5.65 -23.58 -24.15
N THR A 1067 5.97 -22.97 -25.29
CA THR A 1067 5.05 -22.86 -26.45
C THR A 1067 4.80 -24.23 -27.09
N ASN A 1068 5.86 -25.04 -27.25
CA ASN A 1068 5.78 -26.42 -27.73
C ASN A 1068 4.99 -27.30 -26.75
N LEU A 1069 5.25 -27.14 -25.44
CA LEU A 1069 4.51 -27.84 -24.38
C LEU A 1069 3.03 -27.46 -24.38
N ALA A 1070 2.69 -26.17 -24.49
CA ALA A 1070 1.30 -25.71 -24.59
C ALA A 1070 0.58 -26.35 -25.79
N SER A 1071 1.25 -26.39 -26.94
CA SER A 1071 0.72 -26.97 -28.17
C SER A 1071 0.46 -28.47 -28.05
N LYS A 1072 1.42 -29.22 -27.47
CA LYS A 1072 1.27 -30.67 -27.17
C LYS A 1072 0.11 -30.92 -26.20
N LEU A 1073 0.12 -30.24 -25.07
CA LEU A 1073 -0.86 -30.41 -24.00
C LEU A 1073 -2.28 -30.04 -24.42
N HIS A 1074 -2.45 -29.04 -25.30
CA HIS A 1074 -3.77 -28.68 -25.81
C HIS A 1074 -4.38 -29.76 -26.71
N GLY A 1075 -3.55 -30.56 -27.41
CA GLY A 1075 -3.97 -31.71 -28.19
C GLY A 1075 -4.27 -32.95 -27.32
N GLU A 1076 -3.44 -33.23 -26.32
CA GLU A 1076 -3.58 -34.41 -25.45
C GLU A 1076 -4.65 -34.24 -24.34
N TYR A 1077 -4.78 -33.03 -23.79
CA TYR A 1077 -5.60 -32.72 -22.60
C TYR A 1077 -6.61 -31.61 -22.89
N HIS A 1078 -7.29 -31.71 -24.04
CA HIS A 1078 -8.19 -30.68 -24.55
C HIS A 1078 -9.21 -30.20 -23.50
N GLY A 1079 -9.26 -28.88 -23.28
CA GLY A 1079 -10.16 -28.25 -22.31
C GLY A 1079 -9.78 -28.40 -20.83
N ARG A 1080 -8.67 -29.07 -20.47
CA ARG A 1080 -8.19 -29.16 -19.07
C ARG A 1080 -6.93 -28.35 -18.76
N VAL A 1081 -6.28 -27.76 -19.76
CA VAL A 1081 -5.03 -27.00 -19.57
C VAL A 1081 -4.92 -25.77 -20.47
N LYS A 1082 -4.42 -24.67 -19.91
CA LYS A 1082 -4.09 -23.44 -20.63
C LYS A 1082 -2.77 -22.84 -20.11
N LEU A 1083 -1.82 -22.59 -21.02
CA LEU A 1083 -0.59 -21.86 -20.71
C LEU A 1083 -0.61 -20.51 -21.46
N CYS A 1084 -0.78 -19.41 -20.74
CA CYS A 1084 -0.77 -18.03 -21.24
C CYS A 1084 0.64 -17.44 -21.08
N LEU A 1085 1.44 -17.45 -22.15
CA LEU A 1085 2.88 -17.17 -22.09
C LEU A 1085 3.23 -15.68 -22.22
N THR A 1086 2.39 -14.82 -21.65
CA THR A 1086 2.43 -13.34 -21.71
C THR A 1086 2.18 -12.75 -20.33
N TYR A 1087 2.23 -11.41 -20.22
CA TYR A 1087 1.66 -10.68 -19.09
C TYR A 1087 0.18 -10.34 -19.38
N ASP A 1088 -0.71 -10.53 -18.40
CA ASP A 1088 -2.12 -10.14 -18.42
C ASP A 1088 -2.55 -9.95 -16.96
N GLU A 1089 -2.53 -8.70 -16.51
CA GLU A 1089 -2.77 -8.33 -15.10
C GLU A 1089 -4.21 -8.65 -14.66
N PRO A 1090 -5.29 -8.29 -15.41
CA PRO A 1090 -6.65 -8.74 -15.13
C PRO A 1090 -6.83 -10.27 -15.11
N LEU A 1091 -6.04 -11.04 -15.86
CA LEU A 1091 -6.06 -12.50 -15.77
C LEU A 1091 -5.36 -13.01 -14.53
N SER A 1092 -4.31 -12.35 -14.04
CA SER A 1092 -3.61 -12.76 -12.82
C SER A 1092 -4.53 -12.71 -11.60
N HIS A 1093 -5.32 -11.64 -11.45
CA HIS A 1093 -6.38 -11.50 -10.45
C HIS A 1093 -7.41 -12.62 -10.56
N LEU A 1094 -7.96 -12.86 -11.76
CA LEU A 1094 -8.94 -13.91 -12.00
C LEU A 1094 -8.40 -15.32 -11.75
N ILE A 1095 -7.08 -15.56 -11.91
CA ILE A 1095 -6.43 -16.82 -11.52
C ILE A 1095 -6.29 -16.91 -9.99
N TYR A 1096 -5.87 -15.86 -9.30
CA TYR A 1096 -5.81 -15.86 -7.83
C TYR A 1096 -7.18 -16.11 -7.19
N ALA A 1097 -8.26 -15.58 -7.78
CA ALA A 1097 -9.63 -15.82 -7.33
C ALA A 1097 -10.17 -17.20 -7.74
N GLY A 1098 -10.00 -17.58 -9.02
CA GLY A 1098 -10.65 -18.76 -9.63
C GLY A 1098 -9.88 -20.07 -9.55
N ALA A 1099 -8.62 -20.07 -9.13
CA ALA A 1099 -7.90 -21.31 -8.79
C ALA A 1099 -8.35 -21.85 -7.44
N ASP A 1100 -8.23 -23.17 -7.25
CA ASP A 1100 -8.32 -23.80 -5.92
C ASP A 1100 -6.93 -23.74 -5.23
N PHE A 1101 -5.87 -23.96 -6.00
CA PHE A 1101 -4.48 -23.99 -5.53
C PHE A 1101 -3.57 -23.07 -6.35
N ILE A 1102 -2.54 -22.49 -5.71
CA ILE A 1102 -1.48 -21.73 -6.40
C ILE A 1102 -0.13 -22.39 -6.13
N LEU A 1103 0.54 -22.87 -7.19
CA LEU A 1103 1.79 -23.60 -7.10
C LEU A 1103 3.01 -22.68 -7.27
N VAL A 1104 3.93 -22.69 -6.30
CA VAL A 1104 5.18 -21.90 -6.32
C VAL A 1104 6.39 -22.82 -6.03
N PRO A 1105 6.91 -23.56 -7.04
CA PRO A 1105 7.92 -24.59 -6.84
C PRO A 1105 9.34 -24.03 -7.02
N SER A 1106 9.62 -22.87 -6.41
CA SER A 1106 10.88 -22.14 -6.63
C SER A 1106 12.10 -22.84 -6.04
N MET A 1107 13.21 -22.85 -6.79
CA MET A 1107 14.52 -23.36 -6.37
C MET A 1107 15.11 -22.56 -5.20
N PHE A 1108 14.85 -21.26 -5.20
CA PHE A 1108 15.04 -20.33 -4.08
C PHE A 1108 14.07 -19.16 -4.27
N GLU A 1109 13.57 -18.59 -3.18
CA GLU A 1109 12.61 -17.49 -3.23
C GLU A 1109 12.91 -16.47 -2.12
N PRO A 1110 13.49 -15.30 -2.45
CA PRO A 1110 13.83 -14.30 -1.45
C PRO A 1110 12.66 -13.86 -0.57
N CYS A 1111 11.45 -13.76 -1.15
CA CYS A 1111 10.22 -13.58 -0.39
C CYS A 1111 9.07 -14.37 -1.01
N GLY A 1112 8.78 -14.06 -2.28
CA GLY A 1112 7.52 -14.43 -2.93
C GLY A 1112 6.39 -13.50 -2.48
N LEU A 1113 5.66 -12.93 -3.43
CA LEU A 1113 4.38 -12.25 -3.19
C LEU A 1113 3.20 -13.15 -3.62
N THR A 1114 3.42 -14.03 -4.60
CA THR A 1114 2.43 -14.94 -5.20
C THR A 1114 1.65 -15.76 -4.16
N GLN A 1115 2.31 -16.29 -3.14
CA GLN A 1115 1.67 -17.09 -2.08
C GLN A 1115 0.88 -16.20 -1.09
N LEU A 1116 1.32 -14.96 -0.84
CA LEU A 1116 0.59 -14.00 -0.01
C LEU A 1116 -0.70 -13.56 -0.72
N THR A 1117 -0.61 -13.22 -2.01
CA THR A 1117 -1.76 -12.90 -2.84
C THR A 1117 -2.71 -14.10 -2.96
N ALA A 1118 -2.20 -15.33 -3.15
CA ALA A 1118 -3.03 -16.53 -3.18
C ALA A 1118 -3.88 -16.67 -1.91
N MET A 1119 -3.24 -16.59 -0.73
CA MET A 1119 -3.94 -16.66 0.56
C MET A 1119 -4.98 -15.54 0.71
N ARG A 1120 -4.66 -14.31 0.30
CA ARG A 1120 -5.60 -13.18 0.36
C ARG A 1120 -6.85 -13.37 -0.51
N TYR A 1121 -6.78 -14.15 -1.58
CA TYR A 1121 -7.90 -14.53 -2.45
C TYR A 1121 -8.51 -15.91 -2.11
N GLY A 1122 -8.12 -16.52 -0.98
CA GLY A 1122 -8.64 -17.83 -0.54
C GLY A 1122 -8.12 -19.02 -1.36
N SER A 1123 -7.09 -18.83 -2.19
CA SER A 1123 -6.42 -19.90 -2.94
C SER A 1123 -5.29 -20.51 -2.13
N ILE A 1124 -5.24 -21.84 -2.05
CA ILE A 1124 -4.31 -22.50 -1.12
C ILE A 1124 -2.93 -22.63 -1.76
N PRO A 1125 -1.85 -22.11 -1.13
CA PRO A 1125 -0.52 -22.18 -1.69
C PRO A 1125 0.06 -23.60 -1.58
N ILE A 1126 0.71 -24.06 -2.66
CA ILE A 1126 1.51 -25.28 -2.71
C ILE A 1126 2.95 -24.87 -3.02
N VAL A 1127 3.87 -24.99 -2.06
CA VAL A 1127 5.20 -24.36 -2.16
C VAL A 1127 6.36 -25.28 -1.81
N ARG A 1128 7.55 -24.96 -2.32
CA ARG A 1128 8.78 -25.54 -1.80
C ARG A 1128 9.23 -24.81 -0.53
N LYS A 1129 9.68 -25.53 0.50
CA LYS A 1129 10.27 -24.94 1.72
C LYS A 1129 11.63 -24.29 1.40
N THR A 1130 11.63 -22.99 1.10
CA THR A 1130 12.83 -22.15 0.92
C THR A 1130 12.49 -20.68 1.12
N GLY A 1131 13.44 -19.91 1.65
CA GLY A 1131 13.34 -18.46 1.84
C GLY A 1131 12.00 -18.00 2.42
N GLY A 1132 11.39 -16.98 1.79
CA GLY A 1132 10.13 -16.43 2.26
C GLY A 1132 8.90 -17.34 2.08
N LEU A 1133 8.97 -18.36 1.21
CA LEU A 1133 7.89 -19.35 1.09
C LEU A 1133 7.78 -20.17 2.38
N TYR A 1134 8.91 -20.51 3.00
CA TYR A 1134 8.92 -21.17 4.31
C TYR A 1134 8.48 -20.23 5.44
N ASP A 1135 8.87 -18.95 5.41
CA ASP A 1135 8.42 -17.97 6.41
C ASP A 1135 6.91 -17.63 6.35
N THR A 1136 6.20 -17.99 5.28
CA THR A 1136 4.81 -17.57 5.02
C THR A 1136 3.81 -18.73 4.91
N VAL A 1137 4.24 -19.89 4.42
CA VAL A 1137 3.40 -21.08 4.32
C VAL A 1137 3.76 -22.05 5.43
N PHE A 1138 2.76 -22.44 6.22
CA PHE A 1138 2.80 -23.45 7.26
C PHE A 1138 2.02 -24.66 6.76
N ASP A 1139 2.70 -25.80 6.64
CA ASP A 1139 2.12 -27.06 6.24
C ASP A 1139 0.98 -27.52 7.16
N VAL A 1140 -0.16 -27.86 6.56
CA VAL A 1140 -1.37 -28.33 7.25
C VAL A 1140 -1.17 -29.63 8.04
N ASP A 1141 -0.18 -30.44 7.69
CA ASP A 1141 0.19 -31.65 8.43
C ASP A 1141 1.30 -31.37 9.46
N ASP A 1142 2.43 -30.81 9.02
CA ASP A 1142 3.66 -30.77 9.82
C ASP A 1142 3.85 -29.51 10.70
N ASP A 1143 3.46 -28.33 10.24
CA ASP A 1143 3.92 -27.04 10.83
C ASP A 1143 3.01 -26.47 11.93
N LYS A 1144 2.17 -27.31 12.55
CA LYS A 1144 1.14 -26.88 13.51
C LYS A 1144 1.69 -26.03 14.66
N ASP A 1145 2.84 -26.39 15.20
CA ASP A 1145 3.47 -25.63 16.29
C ASP A 1145 4.23 -24.38 15.79
N ARG A 1146 4.86 -24.45 14.61
CA ARG A 1146 5.52 -23.31 13.95
C ARG A 1146 4.55 -22.19 13.59
N ALA A 1147 3.30 -22.53 13.24
CA ALA A 1147 2.21 -21.58 13.06
C ALA A 1147 1.77 -20.99 14.41
N ARG A 1148 1.56 -21.85 15.42
CA ARG A 1148 1.13 -21.49 16.78
C ARG A 1148 2.08 -20.49 17.46
N GLU A 1149 3.39 -20.66 17.27
CA GLU A 1149 4.44 -19.74 17.76
C GLU A 1149 4.31 -18.31 17.21
N GLN A 1150 3.70 -18.15 16.02
CA GLN A 1150 3.44 -16.84 15.40
C GLN A 1150 1.99 -16.36 15.62
N GLY A 1151 1.19 -17.06 16.44
CA GLY A 1151 -0.24 -16.76 16.63
C GLY A 1151 -1.13 -17.17 15.44
N LEU A 1152 -0.62 -18.00 14.52
CA LEU A 1152 -1.28 -18.39 13.28
C LEU A 1152 -1.74 -19.86 13.30
N GLU A 1153 -2.56 -20.21 12.32
CA GLU A 1153 -2.93 -21.60 12.00
C GLU A 1153 -2.31 -22.03 10.66
N PRO A 1154 -2.12 -23.34 10.41
CA PRO A 1154 -1.64 -23.85 9.12
C PRO A 1154 -2.52 -23.44 7.92
N ASN A 1155 -1.86 -23.12 6.81
CA ASN A 1155 -2.43 -22.34 5.71
C ASN A 1155 -2.12 -22.89 4.30
N GLY A 1156 -1.28 -23.92 4.15
CA GLY A 1156 -1.00 -24.48 2.83
C GLY A 1156 -0.32 -25.84 2.83
N PHE A 1157 0.15 -26.26 1.66
CA PHE A 1157 0.88 -27.50 1.46
C PHE A 1157 2.33 -27.19 1.06
N SER A 1158 3.27 -27.94 1.61
CA SER A 1158 4.70 -27.73 1.38
C SER A 1158 5.42 -29.01 0.97
N PHE A 1159 6.59 -28.85 0.35
CA PHE A 1159 7.53 -29.94 0.10
C PHE A 1159 8.99 -29.55 0.26
N GLU A 1160 9.80 -30.58 0.47
CA GLU A 1160 11.26 -30.55 0.50
C GLU A 1160 11.82 -31.33 -0.71
N GLY A 1161 13.14 -31.31 -0.90
CA GLY A 1161 13.75 -31.78 -2.15
C GLY A 1161 13.64 -30.73 -3.26
N ALA A 1162 14.15 -31.03 -4.44
CA ALA A 1162 14.12 -30.15 -5.62
C ALA A 1162 13.93 -30.97 -6.90
N ASP A 1163 12.98 -31.90 -6.81
CA ASP A 1163 12.75 -33.01 -7.71
C ASP A 1163 11.25 -33.32 -7.79
N SER A 1164 10.88 -34.17 -8.75
CA SER A 1164 9.49 -34.58 -8.99
C SER A 1164 8.80 -35.17 -7.77
N ASN A 1165 9.49 -35.95 -6.93
CA ASN A 1165 8.83 -36.67 -5.83
C ASN A 1165 8.35 -35.71 -4.74
N GLY A 1166 9.13 -34.66 -4.45
CA GLY A 1166 8.71 -33.59 -3.54
C GLY A 1166 7.47 -32.86 -4.03
N VAL A 1167 7.45 -32.49 -5.32
CA VAL A 1167 6.31 -31.84 -5.98
C VAL A 1167 5.07 -32.73 -5.93
N ASP A 1168 5.22 -34.01 -6.28
CA ASP A 1168 4.14 -35.00 -6.27
C ASP A 1168 3.59 -35.21 -4.85
N TYR A 1169 4.44 -35.27 -3.83
CA TYR A 1169 4.01 -35.38 -2.43
C TYR A 1169 3.08 -34.24 -1.99
N ALA A 1170 3.41 -32.99 -2.32
CA ALA A 1170 2.56 -31.85 -1.96
C ALA A 1170 1.30 -31.73 -2.82
N LEU A 1171 1.41 -31.91 -4.14
CA LEU A 1171 0.26 -31.93 -5.06
C LEU A 1171 -0.71 -33.05 -4.72
N ASP A 1172 -0.21 -34.25 -4.41
CA ASP A 1172 -1.05 -35.40 -4.16
C ASP A 1172 -1.83 -35.27 -2.85
N ARG A 1173 -1.21 -34.75 -1.78
CA ARG A 1173 -1.93 -34.39 -0.54
C ARG A 1173 -2.99 -33.33 -0.79
N ALA A 1174 -2.61 -32.23 -1.46
CA ALA A 1174 -3.50 -31.11 -1.76
C ALA A 1174 -4.74 -31.55 -2.56
N ILE A 1175 -4.53 -32.26 -3.66
CA ILE A 1175 -5.61 -32.70 -4.55
C ILE A 1175 -6.47 -33.79 -3.89
N THR A 1176 -5.90 -34.73 -3.13
CA THR A 1176 -6.69 -35.69 -2.33
C THR A 1176 -7.57 -34.97 -1.32
N THR A 1177 -7.02 -33.99 -0.58
CA THR A 1177 -7.77 -33.23 0.43
C THR A 1177 -8.92 -32.41 -0.19
N TRP A 1178 -8.74 -31.91 -1.41
CA TRP A 1178 -9.79 -31.22 -2.17
C TRP A 1178 -11.00 -32.13 -2.48
N TYR A 1179 -10.75 -33.38 -2.89
CA TYR A 1179 -11.80 -34.36 -3.19
C TYR A 1179 -12.43 -34.95 -1.93
N ASP A 1180 -11.60 -35.38 -0.98
CA ASP A 1180 -12.03 -36.22 0.14
C ASP A 1180 -12.50 -35.42 1.37
N ALA A 1181 -12.13 -34.14 1.48
CA ALA A 1181 -12.37 -33.30 2.66
C ALA A 1181 -12.83 -31.86 2.30
N ARG A 1182 -13.76 -31.75 1.33
CA ARG A 1182 -14.20 -30.48 0.72
C ARG A 1182 -14.60 -29.39 1.74
N ASP A 1183 -15.33 -29.73 2.81
CA ASP A 1183 -15.75 -28.76 3.83
C ASP A 1183 -14.58 -28.22 4.65
N TRP A 1184 -13.60 -29.07 4.98
CA TRP A 1184 -12.36 -28.65 5.63
C TRP A 1184 -11.53 -27.78 4.69
N PHE A 1185 -11.50 -28.09 3.39
CA PHE A 1185 -10.85 -27.26 2.38
C PHE A 1185 -11.51 -25.87 2.27
N HIS A 1186 -12.85 -25.78 2.32
CA HIS A 1186 -13.55 -24.50 2.40
C HIS A 1186 -13.22 -23.72 3.68
N SER A 1187 -13.10 -24.40 4.82
CA SER A 1187 -12.63 -23.79 6.07
C SER A 1187 -11.19 -23.28 5.98
N LEU A 1188 -10.32 -23.98 5.23
CA LEU A 1188 -8.96 -23.53 4.94
C LEU A 1188 -8.97 -22.28 4.04
N CYS A 1189 -9.79 -22.24 2.99
CA CYS A 1189 -9.99 -21.05 2.15
C CYS A 1189 -10.44 -19.83 2.96
N LYS A 1190 -11.35 -20.01 3.93
CA LYS A 1190 -11.75 -18.95 4.87
C LYS A 1190 -10.57 -18.49 5.73
N ARG A 1191 -9.89 -19.42 6.42
CA ARG A 1191 -8.75 -19.15 7.31
C ARG A 1191 -7.66 -18.33 6.63
N VAL A 1192 -7.25 -18.69 5.41
CA VAL A 1192 -6.11 -18.03 4.76
C VAL A 1192 -6.37 -16.56 4.39
N MET A 1193 -7.63 -16.17 4.21
CA MET A 1193 -8.03 -14.77 4.00
C MET A 1193 -8.05 -13.93 5.30
N GLU A 1194 -8.09 -14.58 6.46
CA GLU A 1194 -8.18 -13.96 7.80
C GLU A 1194 -6.81 -13.79 8.50
N GLN A 1195 -5.74 -14.23 7.83
CA GLN A 1195 -4.36 -14.06 8.24
C GLN A 1195 -3.77 -12.76 7.65
N ASP A 1196 -3.09 -11.96 8.46
CA ASP A 1196 -2.57 -10.67 8.02
C ASP A 1196 -1.22 -10.81 7.28
N TRP A 1197 -1.32 -10.78 5.96
CA TRP A 1197 -0.19 -10.74 5.04
C TRP A 1197 0.15 -9.33 4.54
N THR A 1198 -0.50 -8.28 5.08
CA THR A 1198 -0.26 -6.89 4.69
C THR A 1198 1.03 -6.31 5.30
N TRP A 1199 1.29 -5.04 5.04
CA TRP A 1199 2.41 -4.28 5.61
C TRP A 1199 2.22 -3.85 7.08
N ASN A 1200 1.05 -4.07 7.69
CA ASN A 1200 0.76 -3.75 9.10
C ASN A 1200 1.86 -4.18 10.08
N ARG A 1201 2.42 -5.39 9.88
CA ARG A 1201 3.50 -5.94 10.70
C ARG A 1201 4.90 -5.64 10.14
N PRO A 1202 5.22 -5.88 8.84
CA PRO A 1202 6.52 -5.55 8.24
C PRO A 1202 6.96 -4.09 8.37
N ALA A 1203 6.05 -3.11 8.24
CA ALA A 1203 6.42 -1.69 8.28
C ALA A 1203 6.99 -1.31 9.67
N LEU A 1204 6.46 -1.89 10.74
CA LEU A 1204 6.99 -1.71 12.10
C LEU A 1204 8.44 -2.24 12.20
N ASP A 1205 8.72 -3.44 11.69
CA ASP A 1205 10.07 -4.00 11.70
C ASP A 1205 11.06 -3.21 10.83
N TYR A 1206 10.58 -2.55 9.76
CA TYR A 1206 11.37 -1.56 9.00
C TYR A 1206 11.62 -0.27 9.80
N MET A 1207 10.64 0.25 10.54
CA MET A 1207 10.86 1.39 11.43
C MET A 1207 11.90 1.06 12.51
N GLU A 1208 11.82 -0.09 13.17
CA GLU A 1208 12.84 -0.53 14.14
C GLU A 1208 14.24 -0.60 13.50
N LEU A 1209 14.35 -1.04 12.24
CA LEU A 1209 15.61 -1.03 11.49
C LEU A 1209 16.13 0.40 11.25
N TYR A 1210 15.23 1.36 10.98
CA TYR A 1210 15.57 2.77 10.80
C TYR A 1210 16.02 3.45 12.11
N HIS A 1211 15.32 3.23 13.22
CA HIS A 1211 15.75 3.72 14.54
C HIS A 1211 17.10 3.10 14.95
N SER A 1212 17.28 1.80 14.73
CA SER A 1212 18.56 1.11 14.98
C SER A 1212 19.69 1.56 14.04
N ALA A 1213 19.39 2.16 12.88
CA ALA A 1213 20.38 2.82 12.02
C ALA A 1213 20.78 4.22 12.53
N ARG A 1214 19.85 4.98 13.10
CA ARG A 1214 20.07 6.34 13.68
C ARG A 1214 20.76 6.33 15.05
N LYS A 1215 20.83 5.19 15.73
CA LYS A 1215 21.45 5.02 17.06
C LYS A 1215 23.00 5.15 17.08
N ASN A 1216 23.65 5.19 15.90
CA ASN A 1216 25.12 5.26 15.74
C ASN A 1216 25.54 6.52 14.97
#